data_AF-A0A7X7NEM3-F1
#
_entry.id   AF-A0A7X7NEM3-F1
#
_cell.length_a   1.000
_cell.length_b   1.000
_cell.length_c   1.000
_cell.angle_alpha   90.00
_cell.angle_beta   90.00
_cell.angle_gamma   90.00
#
_symmetry.space_group_name_H-M   'P 1'
#
loop_
_entity.id
_entity.type
_entity.pdbx_description
1 polymer ?
#
loop_
_entity_poly.entity_id
_entity_poly.type
_entity_poly.pdbx_seq_one_letter_code
_entity_poly.pdbx_strand_id
1 'polypeptide(L)'
;MKIVFVYPRFEKFLKNNPDLDKGLIDYFLGDFTTPPSLGIPILASLTPPEHDVVLVDDNNGDPVDFDIDADLIAINCFTPQATRACHLAQSYREHGKKVIMGGFFPSFMAEECLKYADSVNIGEGEPTWGQILEDVKNGNLQRIYKGRYGFDLSKMKIPRRDIFYSKKSYDWDEDLVQLTRGCMYNCAMCAIPAHMGSRIRFRPIENVVEEISQLKYENVYLADDTLFFPQQKISQYAKELFKALIPLEKKYFVSSTMALNTDKEFLDLAARAGVKNFYCTMNVDPVSIKALSGGAQEQQMLCDLVRILEDRDIRFFGSCALGRDWDDTSIADRIMNLFNKAGIHTSEFFIFTPYPGSVHWDRMIRQNRIFDFNWSHYNGAHVVSKPMNMSVDELYEQFIKVWNEFFRMQKASHAASLEPATWKEGKRSVGKPLERQGVRGQAVVTGVGVLSPIGNSIKELTDALKAGKHGIAPATHFDASGFRTDLCGEIRNFDPLKYLSKDEIKIYDDLYLRYAISSARAAIADAGLKIDNSNSSDIALVLGTCNGGLRSAEEEYRWLHGKSEKRFDEKMNLMAQYYGFGKALANALGVSADVWIATTACSSTTGALGLAQLLINRGYFKTVIVGGADSLCISNMSGFNGLKAVSTARTAPFSNPPGLNIGEASCFWVVEEMEQALLRNARCLGKIIGHATTCDAYHPTSPDPRGDGVCRTLKAALDDSGMELENIGCINGHGTGTEANDRAESKGISKFIGEKQIPVVSTKSFFGHCMGTTGILEATCNLSAMNGGFIPPTVNFSEARPGCTLDYVPNAAREKDYQMFMSANYAFGGNNAAVVISKWDTPVKQRSTATERVFITGAGAVSSLGIKASVNLEALKENRVGTGPVSRLNLPELKSKLAGLVPEFRASDIDRRLNFTGMNPISMYAAAAAADALANANLRIKPGVSENAGIVMGICNGSCESGHMNSVFTTPDFAADINSFSNITANSTAGWVANALSLKGVNMTLSPGHHAGLQSLSYAFDMLTERRAKAIVAAAADEVYPQTFYNYDLIGFLYSDQKESDYHLIPDEPRRKVIGEGSAALVLETLESVKERGVPVLAEVLGYGMSMDLDGFENQCIGKDGLVRAIEIALKRSGIDISEIDMAVWAPQGNAQDLKVLSALESMMGDKWNTLPMAATTFNTGYIESASILHSLGLVLYSLNQGSPLWIQRTGIDYLDSRTPVNDPRFILTLGSSDLGYNFALVVSRGNGLGDR
;
A
#
# COMPACT_ATOMS: atom_id res chain seq x y z
N MET A 1 57.45 0.92 -6.58
CA MET A 1 57.24 1.10 -5.14
C MET A 1 55.79 0.81 -4.83
N LYS A 2 55.49 0.31 -3.64
CA LYS A 2 54.14 0.10 -3.14
C LYS A 2 53.81 1.16 -2.09
N ILE A 3 52.77 1.94 -2.36
CA ILE A 3 52.33 3.07 -1.56
C ILE A 3 50.98 2.73 -0.95
N VAL A 4 50.89 2.82 0.38
CA VAL A 4 49.64 2.56 1.11
C VAL A 4 49.10 3.88 1.63
N PHE A 5 47.97 4.31 1.07
CA PHE A 5 47.19 5.40 1.65
C PHE A 5 46.34 4.87 2.80
N VAL A 6 46.36 5.57 3.92
CA VAL A 6 45.57 5.22 5.10
C VAL A 6 44.60 6.35 5.41
N TYR A 7 43.31 6.02 5.51
CA TYR A 7 42.27 6.91 6.00
C TYR A 7 41.86 6.49 7.42
N PRO A 8 42.30 7.22 8.47
CA PRO A 8 42.09 6.81 9.86
C PRO A 8 40.63 6.89 10.30
N ARG A 9 40.20 6.02 11.22
CA ARG A 9 38.90 6.19 11.90
C ARG A 9 38.92 7.33 12.91
N PHE A 10 37.75 7.89 13.20
CA PHE A 10 37.55 8.82 14.31
C PHE A 10 36.37 8.40 15.17
N GLU A 11 36.26 9.02 16.34
CA GLU A 11 35.17 8.79 17.28
C GLU A 11 33.85 9.32 16.72
N LYS A 12 32.98 8.40 16.31
CA LYS A 12 31.69 8.75 15.72
C LYS A 12 30.78 9.40 16.75
N PHE A 13 30.10 10.44 16.30
CA PHE A 13 29.28 11.36 17.09
C PHE A 13 28.26 10.65 17.99
N LEU A 14 27.44 9.73 17.44
CA LEU A 14 26.39 9.03 18.21
C LEU A 14 26.92 7.86 19.05
N LYS A 15 27.95 7.14 18.58
CA LYS A 15 28.50 5.96 19.29
C LYS A 15 29.09 6.31 20.65
N ASN A 16 29.58 7.55 20.80
CA ASN A 16 30.25 8.00 22.02
C ASN A 16 29.39 8.93 22.89
N ASN A 17 28.17 9.26 22.46
CA ASN A 17 27.25 10.13 23.20
C ASN A 17 25.88 9.45 23.29
N PRO A 18 25.72 8.41 24.15
CA PRO A 18 24.48 7.64 24.24
C PRO A 18 23.27 8.50 24.63
N ASP A 19 23.48 9.66 25.26
CA ASP A 19 22.40 10.62 25.56
C ASP A 19 21.71 11.19 24.31
N LEU A 20 22.38 11.13 23.15
CA LEU A 20 21.84 11.48 21.83
C LEU A 20 21.06 10.33 21.17
N ASP A 21 21.31 9.08 21.59
CA ASP A 21 20.72 7.87 21.02
C ASP A 21 19.63 7.30 21.95
N LYS A 22 18.41 7.83 21.81
CA LYS A 22 17.21 7.39 22.56
C LYS A 22 16.20 6.67 21.68
N GLY A 23 16.65 5.95 20.64
CA GLY A 23 15.77 5.36 19.63
C GLY A 23 14.97 6.41 18.84
N LEU A 24 15.41 7.67 18.89
CA LEU A 24 14.84 8.76 18.11
C LEU A 24 15.35 8.73 16.66
N ILE A 25 16.48 8.05 16.41
CA ILE A 25 17.29 8.30 15.25
C ILE A 25 18.10 7.04 14.85
N ASP A 26 17.65 6.31 13.82
CA ASP A 26 18.53 5.44 13.00
C ASP A 26 19.20 6.32 11.90
N TYR A 27 19.85 7.43 12.27
CA TYR A 27 20.32 8.46 11.32
C TYR A 27 21.58 8.09 10.54
N PHE A 28 21.69 8.76 9.39
CA PHE A 28 22.91 9.01 8.61
C PHE A 28 24.10 9.66 9.38
N LEU A 29 23.89 10.55 10.36
CA LEU A 29 25.00 11.28 11.03
C LEU A 29 25.87 10.41 11.96
N GLY A 30 25.30 9.33 12.53
CA GLY A 30 26.01 8.52 13.51
C GLY A 30 27.03 7.56 12.94
N ASP A 31 26.87 7.19 11.68
CA ASP A 31 27.70 6.16 11.04
C ASP A 31 28.66 6.67 9.98
N PHE A 32 28.70 7.99 9.70
CA PHE A 32 29.63 8.68 8.79
C PHE A 32 30.43 7.74 7.87
N THR A 33 29.76 7.24 6.82
CA THR A 33 30.31 6.28 5.85
C THR A 33 30.76 6.96 4.57
N THR A 34 31.22 8.22 4.66
CA THR A 34 31.63 8.98 3.47
C THR A 34 32.89 8.37 2.82
N PRO A 35 33.15 8.48 1.49
CA PRO A 35 34.38 7.94 0.95
C PRO A 35 35.55 8.77 1.51
N PRO A 36 36.78 8.26 1.42
CA PRO A 36 37.95 8.98 1.87
C PRO A 36 38.01 10.40 1.29
N SER A 37 38.66 11.30 2.04
CA SER A 37 38.89 12.67 1.59
C SER A 37 39.41 12.68 0.15
N LEU A 38 38.92 13.60 -0.70
CA LEU A 38 39.33 13.67 -2.11
C LEU A 38 40.85 13.84 -2.28
N GLY A 39 41.57 14.28 -1.25
CA GLY A 39 43.03 14.35 -1.26
C GLY A 39 43.70 13.00 -1.58
N ILE A 40 43.18 11.88 -1.06
CA ILE A 40 43.75 10.55 -1.33
C ILE A 40 43.62 10.16 -2.82
N PRO A 41 42.42 10.10 -3.44
CA PRO A 41 42.29 9.75 -4.84
C PRO A 41 42.93 10.77 -5.80
N ILE A 42 43.10 12.03 -5.36
CA ILE A 42 43.89 13.04 -6.12
C ILE A 42 45.38 12.69 -6.11
N LEU A 43 45.97 12.38 -4.95
CA LEU A 43 47.38 11.98 -4.90
C LEU A 43 47.62 10.64 -5.59
N ALA A 44 46.65 9.72 -5.50
CA ALA A 44 46.68 8.47 -6.26
C ALA A 44 46.68 8.71 -7.79
N SER A 45 45.96 9.71 -8.31
CA SER A 45 45.98 10.05 -9.75
C SER A 45 47.28 10.72 -10.21
N LEU A 46 48.01 11.36 -9.28
CA LEU A 46 49.35 11.92 -9.52
C LEU A 46 50.47 10.89 -9.37
N THR A 47 50.17 9.72 -8.80
CA THR A 47 51.15 8.65 -8.62
C THR A 47 51.44 7.98 -9.97
N PRO A 48 52.72 7.85 -10.38
CA PRO A 48 53.08 7.22 -11.64
C PRO A 48 52.53 5.77 -11.75
N PRO A 49 52.05 5.34 -12.94
CA PRO A 49 51.42 4.02 -13.11
C PRO A 49 52.29 2.82 -12.74
N GLU A 50 53.62 2.98 -12.71
CA GLU A 50 54.60 1.97 -12.30
C GLU A 50 54.68 1.74 -10.78
N HIS A 51 53.92 2.50 -9.99
CA HIS A 51 53.81 2.29 -8.54
C HIS A 51 52.46 1.66 -8.19
N ASP A 52 52.50 0.71 -7.27
CA ASP A 52 51.29 0.07 -6.74
C ASP A 52 50.67 0.96 -5.67
N VAL A 53 49.35 1.16 -5.73
CA VAL A 53 48.61 2.05 -4.83
C VAL A 53 47.52 1.25 -4.13
N VAL A 54 47.58 1.20 -2.80
CA VAL A 54 46.61 0.52 -1.95
C VAL A 54 45.96 1.53 -1.02
N LEU A 55 44.64 1.42 -0.83
CA LEU A 55 43.91 2.16 0.19
C LEU A 55 43.56 1.24 1.37
N VAL A 56 43.86 1.67 2.58
CA VAL A 56 43.35 1.11 3.85
C VAL A 56 42.42 2.13 4.48
N ASP A 57 41.12 1.82 4.57
CA ASP A 57 40.14 2.69 5.21
C ASP A 57 39.74 2.14 6.60
N ASP A 58 40.52 2.55 7.61
CA ASP A 58 40.28 2.20 9.02
C ASP A 58 38.93 2.78 9.50
N ASN A 59 38.49 3.92 8.95
CA ASN A 59 37.19 4.52 9.28
C ASN A 59 36.02 3.61 8.91
N ASN A 60 36.17 2.88 7.80
CA ASN A 60 35.17 1.94 7.32
C ASN A 60 35.34 0.51 7.86
N GLY A 61 36.32 0.29 8.75
CA GLY A 61 36.58 -1.00 9.38
C GLY A 61 37.39 -1.97 8.54
N ASP A 62 38.12 -1.51 7.53
CA ASP A 62 39.11 -2.34 6.84
C ASP A 62 40.16 -2.86 7.85
N PRO A 63 40.61 -4.13 7.74
CA PRO A 63 41.69 -4.64 8.57
C PRO A 63 42.98 -3.83 8.36
N VAL A 64 43.55 -3.34 9.45
CA VAL A 64 44.84 -2.63 9.44
C VAL A 64 45.97 -3.65 9.64
N ASP A 65 46.71 -3.93 8.57
CA ASP A 65 47.93 -4.75 8.60
C ASP A 65 49.16 -3.83 8.78
N PHE A 66 49.87 -3.99 9.91
CA PHE A 66 51.08 -3.21 10.21
C PHE A 66 52.34 -3.76 9.56
N ASP A 67 52.33 -5.04 9.16
CA ASP A 67 53.46 -5.71 8.50
C ASP A 67 53.41 -5.58 6.98
N ILE A 68 52.34 -4.99 6.42
CA ILE A 68 52.09 -4.80 5.00
C ILE A 68 53.37 -4.40 4.24
N ASP A 69 53.72 -5.18 3.21
CA ASP A 69 54.85 -4.86 2.35
C ASP A 69 54.56 -3.55 1.60
N ALA A 70 55.24 -2.47 1.98
CA ALA A 70 55.01 -1.11 1.53
C ALA A 70 56.29 -0.27 1.69
N ASP A 71 56.62 0.49 0.65
CA ASP A 71 57.76 1.42 0.65
C ASP A 71 57.41 2.75 1.33
N LEU A 72 56.13 3.13 1.33
CA LEU A 72 55.63 4.36 1.93
C LEU A 72 54.20 4.17 2.47
N ILE A 73 53.98 4.56 3.73
CA ILE A 73 52.67 4.74 4.33
C ILE A 73 52.31 6.23 4.30
N ALA A 74 51.25 6.60 3.59
CA ALA A 74 50.76 7.97 3.48
C ALA A 74 49.43 8.12 4.23
N ILE A 75 49.47 8.78 5.39
CA ILE A 75 48.29 8.98 6.24
C ILE A 75 47.71 10.37 5.98
N ASN A 76 46.46 10.43 5.51
CA ASN A 76 45.73 11.68 5.40
C ASN A 76 44.75 11.82 6.57
N CYS A 77 44.81 12.93 7.30
CA CYS A 77 43.87 13.16 8.40
C CYS A 77 43.50 14.63 8.63
N PHE A 78 42.33 14.82 9.24
CA PHE A 78 41.86 16.06 9.83
C PHE A 78 41.70 15.89 11.35
N THR A 79 41.39 16.96 12.08
CA THR A 79 41.53 17.02 13.55
C THR A 79 40.82 15.89 14.34
N PRO A 80 39.56 15.53 14.08
CA PRO A 80 38.88 14.42 14.78
C PRO A 80 39.57 13.06 14.62
N GLN A 81 40.32 12.86 13.52
CA GLN A 81 41.07 11.64 13.24
C GLN A 81 42.47 11.65 13.86
N ALA A 82 42.95 12.79 14.36
CA ALA A 82 44.36 12.99 14.66
C ALA A 82 44.92 12.02 15.69
N THR A 83 44.18 11.72 16.77
CA THR A 83 44.60 10.75 17.80
C THR A 83 44.85 9.38 17.18
N ARG A 84 43.91 8.87 16.37
CA ARG A 84 44.06 7.59 15.69
C ARG A 84 45.16 7.63 14.62
N ALA A 85 45.25 8.72 13.86
CA ALA A 85 46.27 8.90 12.83
C ALA A 85 47.68 8.85 13.42
N CYS A 86 47.90 9.48 14.58
CA CYS A 86 49.19 9.44 15.29
C CYS A 86 49.51 8.04 15.80
N HIS A 87 48.53 7.32 16.36
CA HIS A 87 48.70 5.93 16.78
C HIS A 87 49.07 5.03 15.59
N LEU A 88 48.34 5.12 14.48
CA LEU A 88 48.65 4.36 13.25
C LEU A 88 50.05 4.68 12.74
N ALA A 89 50.44 5.97 12.70
CA ALA A 89 51.77 6.40 12.28
C ALA A 89 52.87 5.76 13.15
N GLN A 90 52.70 5.82 14.48
CA GLN A 90 53.65 5.24 15.41
C GLN A 90 53.78 3.72 15.22
N SER A 91 52.66 3.00 15.14
CA SER A 91 52.66 1.55 14.96
C SER A 91 53.36 1.16 13.65
N TYR A 92 53.05 1.80 12.53
CA TYR A 92 53.74 1.53 11.26
C TYR A 92 55.25 1.78 11.34
N ARG A 93 55.67 2.85 12.03
CA ARG A 93 57.08 3.18 12.23
C ARG A 93 57.80 2.15 13.10
N GLU A 94 57.15 1.67 14.16
CA GLU A 94 57.67 0.59 15.02
C GLU A 94 57.85 -0.74 14.25
N HIS A 95 57.06 -0.96 13.20
CA HIS A 95 57.19 -2.10 12.28
C HIS A 95 58.13 -1.79 11.09
N GLY A 96 58.97 -0.76 11.22
CA GLY A 96 60.02 -0.42 10.25
C GLY A 96 59.54 0.23 8.95
N LYS A 97 58.27 0.64 8.86
CA LYS A 97 57.74 1.31 7.66
C LYS A 97 58.03 2.82 7.70
N LYS A 98 58.22 3.42 6.52
CA LYS A 98 58.36 4.87 6.38
C LYS A 98 56.98 5.52 6.33
N VAL A 99 56.74 6.48 7.22
CA VAL A 99 55.43 7.12 7.38
C VAL A 99 55.49 8.61 7.09
N ILE A 100 54.62 9.08 6.20
CA ILE A 100 54.35 10.50 5.97
C ILE A 100 52.90 10.84 6.34
N MET A 101 52.71 11.96 7.04
CA MET A 101 51.38 12.49 7.37
C MET A 101 51.09 13.77 6.59
N GLY A 102 49.84 13.93 6.14
CA GLY A 102 49.37 15.14 5.46
C GLY A 102 47.88 15.40 5.69
N GLY A 103 47.39 16.57 5.28
CA GLY A 103 46.00 17.00 5.49
C GLY A 103 45.91 18.20 6.44
N PHE A 104 44.69 18.57 6.83
CA PHE A 104 44.46 19.79 7.63
C PHE A 104 45.19 19.75 8.97
N PHE A 105 45.08 18.65 9.73
CA PHE A 105 45.69 18.58 11.05
C PHE A 105 47.23 18.60 10.97
N PRO A 106 47.90 17.75 10.16
CA PRO A 106 49.36 17.79 10.04
C PRO A 106 49.90 19.14 9.53
N SER A 107 49.14 19.87 8.70
CA SER A 107 49.54 21.20 8.24
C SER A 107 49.65 22.25 9.35
N PHE A 108 48.79 22.19 10.36
CA PHE A 108 48.80 23.16 11.48
C PHE A 108 49.52 22.62 12.73
N MET A 109 49.62 21.30 12.86
CA MET A 109 50.18 20.62 14.02
C MET A 109 51.39 19.75 13.64
N ALA A 110 52.24 20.25 12.73
CA ALA A 110 53.37 19.48 12.18
C ALA A 110 54.32 18.93 13.25
N GLU A 111 54.68 19.75 14.26
CA GLU A 111 55.55 19.29 15.35
C GLU A 111 54.90 18.22 16.23
N GLU A 112 53.57 18.20 16.33
CA GLU A 112 52.85 17.12 17.02
C GLU A 112 52.94 15.83 16.21
N CYS A 113 52.64 15.89 14.90
CA CYS A 113 52.70 14.72 14.01
C CYS A 113 54.12 14.11 13.90
N LEU A 114 55.16 14.95 13.90
CA LEU A 114 56.56 14.50 13.81
C LEU A 114 57.06 13.70 15.01
N LYS A 115 56.31 13.66 16.11
CA LYS A 115 56.60 12.73 17.22
C LYS A 115 56.34 11.28 16.80
N TYR A 116 55.40 11.06 15.88
CA TYR A 116 54.89 9.73 15.52
C TYR A 116 55.25 9.30 14.09
N ALA A 117 55.43 10.24 13.15
CA ALA A 117 55.78 9.96 11.74
C ALA A 117 57.23 10.33 11.39
N ASP A 118 57.76 9.81 10.28
CA ASP A 118 59.08 10.20 9.74
C ASP A 118 59.04 11.57 9.06
N SER A 119 57.90 11.91 8.45
CA SER A 119 57.74 13.12 7.62
C SER A 119 56.34 13.72 7.72
N VAL A 120 56.24 15.03 7.51
CA VAL A 120 54.97 15.75 7.40
C VAL A 120 54.96 16.62 6.13
N ASN A 121 53.86 16.55 5.38
CA ASN A 121 53.56 17.51 4.32
C ASN A 121 52.62 18.61 4.84
N ILE A 122 53.11 19.85 4.85
CA ILE A 122 52.36 21.04 5.20
C ILE A 122 51.78 21.67 3.92
N GLY A 123 50.46 21.86 3.89
CA GLY A 123 49.74 22.50 2.78
C GLY A 123 49.24 21.52 1.71
N GLU A 124 49.05 22.00 0.48
CA GLU A 124 48.58 21.19 -0.66
C GLU A 124 49.63 20.10 -1.02
N GLY A 125 49.20 18.86 -1.26
CA GLY A 125 50.12 17.73 -1.48
C GLY A 125 50.61 17.61 -2.92
N GLU A 126 49.86 18.14 -3.88
CA GLU A 126 50.15 18.00 -5.31
C GLU A 126 51.49 18.60 -5.74
N PRO A 127 51.93 19.78 -5.24
CA PRO A 127 53.24 20.34 -5.58
C PRO A 127 54.43 19.56 -5.03
N THR A 128 54.24 18.78 -3.96
CA THR A 128 55.31 18.07 -3.25
C THR A 128 55.32 16.57 -3.52
N TRP A 129 54.21 15.98 -3.97
CA TRP A 129 54.06 14.53 -4.10
C TRP A 129 55.13 13.87 -4.97
N GLY A 130 55.43 14.46 -6.14
CA GLY A 130 56.49 13.93 -7.02
C GLY A 130 57.87 13.94 -6.35
N GLN A 131 58.20 15.00 -5.59
CA GLN A 131 59.45 15.08 -4.84
C GLN A 131 59.48 14.07 -3.68
N ILE A 132 58.37 13.90 -2.97
CA ILE A 132 58.24 12.93 -1.88
C ILE A 132 58.53 11.52 -2.40
N LEU A 133 57.94 11.12 -3.53
CA LEU A 133 58.16 9.80 -4.12
C LEU A 133 59.63 9.58 -4.53
N GLU A 134 60.26 10.58 -5.14
CA GLU A 134 61.66 10.49 -5.52
C GLU A 134 62.60 10.44 -4.30
N ASP A 135 62.28 11.18 -3.24
CA ASP A 135 63.05 11.18 -1.98
C ASP A 135 62.92 9.83 -1.25
N VAL A 136 61.74 9.19 -1.27
CA VAL A 136 61.55 7.83 -0.73
C VAL A 136 62.41 6.83 -1.50
N LYS A 137 62.35 6.86 -2.84
CA LYS A 137 63.14 5.98 -3.71
C LYS A 137 64.64 6.11 -3.46
N ASN A 138 65.11 7.33 -3.19
CA ASN A 138 66.51 7.62 -2.92
C ASN A 138 66.90 7.47 -1.43
N GLY A 139 66.00 7.04 -0.55
CA GLY A 139 66.24 6.86 0.89
C GLY A 139 66.42 8.17 1.67
N ASN A 140 66.04 9.31 1.11
CA ASN A 140 66.29 10.67 1.61
C ASN A 140 64.99 11.42 1.96
N LEU A 141 64.01 10.73 2.55
CA LEU A 141 62.75 11.34 2.96
C LEU A 141 62.98 12.52 3.93
N GLN A 142 62.55 13.71 3.55
CA GLN A 142 62.74 14.93 4.34
C GLN A 142 61.77 14.96 5.54
N ARG A 143 62.20 15.58 6.64
CA ARG A 143 61.37 15.75 7.84
C ARG A 143 60.11 16.58 7.55
N ILE A 144 60.20 17.64 6.74
CA ILE A 144 59.06 18.50 6.41
C ILE A 144 59.07 18.85 4.92
N TYR A 145 57.96 18.56 4.25
CA TYR A 145 57.65 19.09 2.92
C TYR A 145 56.69 20.27 3.05
N LYS A 146 56.92 21.32 2.26
CA LYS A 146 56.06 22.51 2.24
C LYS A 146 55.39 22.65 0.88
N GLY A 147 54.18 22.10 0.79
CA GLY A 147 53.25 22.39 -0.29
C GLY A 147 52.83 23.85 -0.21
N ARG A 148 53.37 24.69 -1.09
CA ARG A 148 52.93 26.09 -1.19
C ARG A 148 51.43 26.11 -1.51
N TYR A 149 50.71 27.07 -0.94
CA TYR A 149 49.34 27.36 -1.37
C TYR A 149 49.34 27.88 -2.81
N GLY A 150 48.49 27.35 -3.68
CA GLY A 150 48.32 27.89 -5.04
C GLY A 150 48.55 26.92 -6.19
N PHE A 151 48.36 25.61 -5.98
CA PHE A 151 48.25 24.65 -7.08
C PHE A 151 47.26 25.12 -8.16
N ASP A 152 47.66 24.98 -9.42
CA ASP A 152 46.86 25.35 -10.58
C ASP A 152 45.83 24.25 -10.85
N LEU A 153 44.55 24.54 -10.57
CA LEU A 153 43.46 23.56 -10.71
C LEU A 153 43.23 23.09 -12.16
N SER A 154 43.77 23.81 -13.17
CA SER A 154 43.74 23.31 -14.55
C SER A 154 44.60 22.06 -14.75
N LYS A 155 45.59 21.83 -13.87
CA LYS A 155 46.49 20.67 -13.89
C LYS A 155 46.01 19.51 -13.02
N MET A 156 44.87 19.67 -12.36
CA MET A 156 44.27 18.61 -11.55
C MET A 156 43.79 17.47 -12.46
N LYS A 157 44.34 16.28 -12.25
CA LYS A 157 43.88 15.05 -12.93
C LYS A 157 42.58 14.53 -12.30
N ILE A 158 41.80 13.78 -13.07
CA ILE A 158 40.60 13.08 -12.57
C ILE A 158 41.04 12.15 -11.40
N PRO A 159 40.44 12.28 -10.20
CA PRO A 159 40.78 11.45 -9.04
C PRO A 159 40.57 9.94 -9.30
N ARG A 160 41.50 9.10 -8.85
CA ARG A 160 41.43 7.62 -8.96
C ARG A 160 40.45 7.03 -7.93
N ARG A 161 39.15 7.01 -8.24
CA ARG A 161 38.08 6.46 -7.35
C ARG A 161 37.94 4.94 -7.40
N ASP A 162 38.49 4.31 -8.43
CA ASP A 162 38.57 2.86 -8.59
C ASP A 162 39.26 2.16 -7.40
N ILE A 163 40.14 2.87 -6.68
CA ILE A 163 40.83 2.38 -5.47
C ILE A 163 39.86 2.06 -4.31
N PHE A 164 38.61 2.54 -4.39
CA PHE A 164 37.59 2.28 -3.37
C PHE A 164 36.24 1.79 -3.91
N TYR A 165 35.88 1.99 -5.19
CA TYR A 165 34.59 1.52 -5.73
C TYR A 165 34.33 0.01 -5.68
N SER A 166 35.38 -0.81 -5.63
CA SER A 166 35.27 -2.27 -5.55
C SER A 166 35.02 -2.80 -4.14
N LYS A 167 35.19 -1.95 -3.12
CA LYS A 167 35.01 -2.36 -1.73
C LYS A 167 33.53 -2.31 -1.36
N LYS A 168 32.99 -3.45 -0.88
CA LYS A 168 31.58 -3.61 -0.44
C LYS A 168 31.17 -2.60 0.64
N SER A 169 32.14 -2.04 1.34
CA SER A 169 31.95 -1.12 2.46
C SER A 169 31.61 0.31 2.01
N TYR A 170 31.74 0.67 0.72
CA TYR A 170 31.20 1.92 0.16
C TYR A 170 29.87 1.68 -0.57
N ASP A 171 28.88 1.21 0.19
CA ASP A 171 27.47 1.15 -0.21
C ASP A 171 26.86 2.58 -0.13
N TRP A 172 27.49 3.55 -0.77
CA TRP A 172 27.00 4.92 -0.89
C TRP A 172 26.62 5.19 -2.35
N ASP A 173 25.42 5.72 -2.59
CA ASP A 173 24.88 6.02 -3.92
C ASP A 173 25.22 7.45 -4.38
N GLU A 174 26.33 8.04 -3.90
CA GLU A 174 26.77 9.41 -4.23
C GLU A 174 28.29 9.50 -4.46
N ASP A 175 28.70 10.38 -5.38
CA ASP A 175 30.10 10.69 -5.68
C ASP A 175 30.46 12.14 -5.30
N LEU A 176 31.70 12.41 -4.84
CA LEU A 176 32.14 13.77 -4.48
C LEU A 176 32.98 14.41 -5.58
N VAL A 177 32.80 15.69 -5.87
CA VAL A 177 33.62 16.46 -6.83
C VAL A 177 34.04 17.79 -6.21
N GLN A 178 35.31 18.16 -6.39
CA GLN A 178 35.83 19.47 -6.00
C GLN A 178 35.92 20.40 -7.23
N LEU A 179 35.33 21.58 -7.09
CA LEU A 179 35.20 22.62 -8.11
C LEU A 179 36.16 23.77 -7.88
N THR A 180 36.41 24.12 -6.62
CA THR A 180 37.17 25.31 -6.23
C THR A 180 38.12 25.05 -5.06
N ARG A 181 39.07 25.96 -4.83
CA ARG A 181 39.92 25.97 -3.63
C ARG A 181 40.19 27.38 -3.14
N GLY A 182 40.28 27.52 -1.82
CA GLY A 182 40.50 28.79 -1.14
C GLY A 182 39.18 29.52 -0.84
N CYS A 183 39.20 30.47 0.08
CA CYS A 183 38.00 31.21 0.48
C CYS A 183 38.36 32.62 0.95
N MET A 184 37.61 33.63 0.50
CA MET A 184 37.82 35.03 0.87
C MET A 184 37.26 35.41 2.24
N TYR A 185 36.39 34.57 2.82
CA TYR A 185 35.85 34.78 4.15
C TYR A 185 36.72 34.10 5.20
N ASN A 186 36.97 34.82 6.29
CA ASN A 186 37.76 34.33 7.41
C ASN A 186 36.84 33.88 8.56
N CYS A 187 35.94 32.95 8.25
CA CYS A 187 34.95 32.44 9.22
C CYS A 187 35.65 31.84 10.44
N ALA A 188 35.08 32.04 11.62
CA ALA A 188 35.78 31.74 12.87
C ALA A 188 36.24 30.28 13.02
N MET A 189 35.46 29.28 12.57
CA MET A 189 35.87 27.85 12.65
C MET A 189 36.65 27.34 11.45
N CYS A 190 36.76 28.12 10.39
CA CYS A 190 37.24 27.60 9.11
C CYS A 190 38.76 27.67 9.02
N ALA A 191 39.40 26.56 8.67
CA ALA A 191 40.83 26.49 8.40
C ALA A 191 41.18 26.65 6.90
N ILE A 192 40.18 26.71 6.02
CA ILE A 192 40.38 26.78 4.55
C ILE A 192 41.22 28.00 4.14
N PRO A 193 40.95 29.24 4.59
CA PRO A 193 41.76 30.39 4.17
C PRO A 193 43.23 30.25 4.55
N ALA A 194 43.52 29.66 5.72
CA ALA A 194 44.87 29.42 6.21
C ALA A 194 45.56 28.26 5.48
N HIS A 195 44.82 27.22 5.08
CA HIS A 195 45.36 26.01 4.43
C HIS A 195 45.40 26.06 2.89
N MET A 196 44.49 26.79 2.25
CA MET A 196 44.31 26.79 0.78
C MET A 196 44.42 28.18 0.17
N GLY A 197 44.60 29.21 1.00
CA GLY A 197 44.71 30.61 0.60
C GLY A 197 43.37 31.37 0.62
N SER A 198 43.47 32.69 0.68
CA SER A 198 42.31 33.60 0.76
C SER A 198 41.70 33.98 -0.60
N ARG A 199 42.29 33.51 -1.71
CA ARG A 199 41.79 33.74 -3.07
C ARG A 199 41.19 32.44 -3.60
N ILE A 200 39.96 32.53 -4.10
CA ILE A 200 39.28 31.39 -4.73
C ILE A 200 39.92 31.12 -6.09
N ARG A 201 40.28 29.85 -6.30
CA ARG A 201 40.76 29.28 -7.56
C ARG A 201 39.66 28.38 -8.11
N PHE A 202 39.43 28.45 -9.41
CA PHE A 202 38.40 27.69 -10.11
C PHE A 202 39.04 26.62 -10.97
N ARG A 203 38.46 25.42 -10.96
CA ARG A 203 38.78 24.40 -11.95
C ARG A 203 38.13 24.76 -13.29
N PRO A 204 38.75 24.49 -14.45
CA PRO A 204 38.07 24.67 -15.74
C PRO A 204 36.77 23.86 -15.81
N ILE A 205 35.70 24.46 -16.35
CA ILE A 205 34.36 23.84 -16.39
C ILE A 205 34.39 22.55 -17.22
N GLU A 206 35.18 22.55 -18.29
CA GLU A 206 35.34 21.41 -19.20
C GLU A 206 35.88 20.18 -18.45
N ASN A 207 36.90 20.38 -17.59
CA ASN A 207 37.48 19.33 -16.77
C ASN A 207 36.50 18.81 -15.70
N VAL A 208 35.62 19.69 -15.19
CA VAL A 208 34.59 19.31 -14.22
C VAL A 208 33.51 18.46 -14.90
N VAL A 209 33.03 18.89 -16.06
CA VAL A 209 32.01 18.16 -16.85
C VAL A 209 32.55 16.79 -17.27
N GLU A 210 33.80 16.72 -17.73
CA GLU A 210 34.46 15.46 -18.07
C GLU A 210 34.47 14.49 -16.89
N GLU A 211 34.87 14.96 -15.70
CA GLU A 211 34.87 14.12 -14.51
C GLU A 211 33.46 13.64 -14.13
N ILE A 212 32.47 14.55 -14.09
CA ILE A 212 31.09 14.21 -13.68
C ILE A 212 30.47 13.18 -14.65
N SER A 213 30.79 13.27 -15.93
CA SER A 213 30.28 12.33 -16.95
C SER A 213 30.76 10.89 -16.74
N GLN A 214 31.87 10.69 -16.01
CA GLN A 214 32.48 9.39 -15.76
C GLN A 214 32.11 8.82 -14.37
N LEU A 215 31.36 9.56 -13.56
CA LEU A 215 30.98 9.14 -12.21
C LEU A 215 29.97 7.98 -12.23
N LYS A 216 30.15 7.06 -11.28
CA LYS A 216 29.36 5.82 -11.16
C LYS A 216 27.91 6.11 -10.81
N TYR A 217 27.65 7.06 -9.92
CA TYR A 217 26.33 7.28 -9.35
C TYR A 217 25.55 8.44 -9.99
N GLU A 218 24.21 8.41 -9.86
CA GLU A 218 23.32 9.50 -10.33
C GLU A 218 23.46 10.75 -9.43
N ASN A 219 23.67 10.54 -8.14
CA ASN A 219 23.82 11.60 -7.15
C ASN A 219 25.29 12.03 -7.01
N VAL A 220 25.54 13.33 -6.99
CA VAL A 220 26.88 13.92 -6.96
C VAL A 220 26.93 15.07 -5.95
N TYR A 221 27.84 15.02 -4.98
CA TYR A 221 28.12 16.12 -4.08
C TYR A 221 29.18 17.05 -4.67
N LEU A 222 28.77 18.28 -4.99
CA LEU A 222 29.67 19.38 -5.33
C LEU A 222 30.26 19.95 -4.03
N ALA A 223 31.45 19.47 -3.66
CA ALA A 223 32.05 19.62 -2.34
C ALA A 223 32.73 21.00 -2.13
N ASP A 224 31.97 22.09 -2.29
CA ASP A 224 32.45 23.46 -2.20
C ASP A 224 31.40 24.42 -1.61
N ASP A 225 31.63 24.90 -0.39
CA ASP A 225 30.75 25.87 0.27
C ASP A 225 30.71 27.25 -0.41
N THR A 226 31.67 27.52 -1.30
CA THR A 226 31.84 28.84 -1.93
C THR A 226 31.04 29.01 -3.20
N LEU A 227 30.49 27.93 -3.79
CA LEU A 227 29.86 27.96 -5.12
C LEU A 227 28.67 28.93 -5.20
N PHE A 228 27.99 29.13 -4.08
CA PHE A 228 26.78 29.96 -3.97
C PHE A 228 27.06 31.38 -3.47
N PHE A 229 28.30 31.81 -3.33
CA PHE A 229 28.58 33.16 -2.84
C PHE A 229 28.19 34.26 -3.85
N PRO A 230 27.78 35.46 -3.39
CA PRO A 230 27.20 36.51 -4.25
C PRO A 230 28.23 37.27 -5.10
N GLN A 231 29.54 37.05 -4.94
CA GLN A 231 30.53 37.79 -5.70
C GLN A 231 30.44 37.46 -7.20
N GLN A 232 30.51 38.50 -8.04
CA GLN A 232 30.29 38.43 -9.49
C GLN A 232 31.06 37.30 -10.19
N LYS A 233 32.36 37.13 -9.89
CA LYS A 233 33.19 36.09 -10.52
C LYS A 233 32.75 34.67 -10.16
N ILE A 234 32.32 34.45 -8.92
CA ILE A 234 31.84 33.15 -8.43
C ILE A 234 30.48 32.85 -9.06
N SER A 235 29.56 33.81 -8.99
CA SER A 235 28.22 33.69 -9.58
C SER A 235 28.30 33.41 -11.09
N GLN A 236 29.20 34.09 -11.82
CA GLN A 236 29.40 33.84 -13.25
C GLN A 236 29.93 32.41 -13.51
N TYR A 237 30.93 31.95 -12.76
CA TYR A 237 31.44 30.59 -12.87
C TYR A 237 30.35 29.54 -12.60
N ALA A 238 29.58 29.71 -11.52
CA ALA A 238 28.50 28.82 -11.15
C ALA A 238 27.37 28.78 -12.20
N LYS A 239 26.98 29.94 -12.78
CA LYS A 239 25.99 29.99 -13.86
C LYS A 239 26.46 29.24 -15.11
N GLU A 240 27.71 29.42 -15.53
CA GLU A 240 28.24 28.69 -16.70
C GLU A 240 28.41 27.19 -16.41
N LEU A 241 28.83 26.82 -15.20
CA LEU A 241 28.89 25.43 -14.77
C LEU A 241 27.50 24.78 -14.83
N PHE A 242 26.49 25.38 -14.19
CA PHE A 242 25.13 24.82 -14.17
C PHE A 242 24.56 24.62 -15.57
N LYS A 243 24.78 25.54 -16.51
CA LYS A 243 24.40 25.34 -17.93
C LYS A 243 25.06 24.10 -18.53
N ALA A 244 26.34 23.89 -18.26
CA ALA A 244 27.10 22.76 -18.77
C ALA A 244 26.71 21.42 -18.11
N LEU A 245 26.14 21.44 -16.90
CA LEU A 245 25.69 20.25 -16.18
C LEU A 245 24.30 19.74 -16.60
N ILE A 246 23.44 20.60 -17.16
CA ILE A 246 22.06 20.23 -17.58
C ILE A 246 22.02 18.96 -18.46
N PRO A 247 22.87 18.80 -19.49
CA PRO A 247 22.80 17.62 -20.37
C PRO A 247 23.25 16.31 -19.72
N LEU A 248 23.87 16.36 -18.53
CA LEU A 248 24.35 15.16 -17.83
C LEU A 248 23.25 14.45 -17.04
N GLU A 249 22.12 15.14 -16.80
CA GLU A 249 20.93 14.62 -16.09
C GLU A 249 21.17 14.07 -14.66
N LYS A 250 22.34 14.34 -14.07
CA LYS A 250 22.72 13.98 -12.69
C LYS A 250 21.96 14.80 -11.63
N LYS A 251 21.97 14.34 -10.38
CA LYS A 251 21.39 15.04 -9.22
C LYS A 251 22.50 15.56 -8.31
N TYR A 252 22.42 16.82 -7.92
CA TYR A 252 23.50 17.48 -7.20
C TYR A 252 23.12 17.82 -5.75
N PHE A 253 24.01 17.48 -4.84
CA PHE A 253 24.05 18.01 -3.49
C PHE A 253 25.03 19.20 -3.48
N VAL A 254 24.65 20.30 -2.83
CA VAL A 254 25.49 21.50 -2.71
C VAL A 254 25.48 22.02 -1.29
N SER A 255 26.51 22.78 -0.90
CA SER A 255 26.61 23.37 0.43
C SER A 255 26.93 24.87 0.36
N SER A 256 26.52 25.62 1.38
CA SER A 256 26.85 27.04 1.59
C SER A 256 26.48 27.50 3.02
N THR A 257 26.48 28.82 3.24
CA THR A 257 25.97 29.51 4.45
C THR A 257 24.81 30.43 4.08
N MET A 258 24.21 31.15 5.03
CA MET A 258 23.18 32.14 4.73
C MET A 258 23.70 33.38 3.95
N ALA A 259 25.02 33.57 3.87
CA ALA A 259 25.63 34.65 3.11
C ALA A 259 25.80 34.29 1.61
N LEU A 260 24.71 33.86 0.95
CA LEU A 260 24.70 33.33 -0.41
C LEU A 260 23.99 34.22 -1.43
N ASN A 261 24.09 33.85 -2.71
CA ASN A 261 23.38 34.43 -3.83
C ASN A 261 21.92 33.94 -3.88
N THR A 262 20.98 34.81 -3.54
CA THR A 262 19.53 34.51 -3.54
C THR A 262 18.83 34.98 -4.82
N ASP A 263 19.57 35.26 -5.90
CA ASP A 263 19.02 35.62 -7.22
C ASP A 263 18.10 34.51 -7.76
N LYS A 264 16.87 34.87 -8.14
CA LYS A 264 15.85 33.89 -8.57
C LYS A 264 16.29 33.13 -9.81
N GLU A 265 16.84 33.82 -10.80
CA GLU A 265 17.32 33.19 -12.05
C GLU A 265 18.48 32.22 -11.79
N PHE A 266 19.36 32.56 -10.84
CA PHE A 266 20.44 31.69 -10.41
C PHE A 266 19.92 30.38 -9.78
N LEU A 267 18.95 30.48 -8.87
CA LEU A 267 18.34 29.31 -8.22
C LEU A 267 17.49 28.47 -9.20
N ASP A 268 16.78 29.11 -10.14
CA ASP A 268 16.06 28.42 -11.22
C ASP A 268 17.03 27.63 -12.10
N LEU A 269 18.19 28.21 -12.42
CA LEU A 269 19.24 27.53 -13.18
C LEU A 269 19.87 26.37 -12.40
N ALA A 270 20.11 26.53 -11.09
CA ALA A 270 20.60 25.47 -10.24
C ALA A 270 19.62 24.28 -10.17
N ALA A 271 18.32 24.55 -10.01
CA ALA A 271 17.28 23.53 -10.02
C ALA A 271 17.25 22.77 -11.36
N ARG A 272 17.29 23.51 -12.49
CA ARG A 272 17.33 22.92 -13.85
C ARG A 272 18.58 22.10 -14.12
N ALA A 273 19.72 22.50 -13.55
CA ALA A 273 20.96 21.74 -13.65
C ALA A 273 20.90 20.43 -12.87
N GLY A 274 19.94 20.27 -11.93
CA GLY A 274 19.75 19.04 -11.17
C GLY A 274 20.11 19.17 -9.69
N VAL A 275 20.29 20.38 -9.15
CA VAL A 275 20.47 20.55 -7.69
C VAL A 275 19.19 20.08 -6.98
N LYS A 276 19.34 19.18 -6.00
CA LYS A 276 18.23 18.57 -5.23
C LYS A 276 18.38 18.70 -3.73
N ASN A 277 19.58 18.95 -3.23
CA ASN A 277 19.84 19.14 -1.81
C ASN A 277 20.72 20.36 -1.59
N PHE A 278 20.36 21.19 -0.61
CA PHE A 278 21.09 22.39 -0.22
C PHE A 278 21.42 22.34 1.27
N TYR A 279 22.70 22.15 1.59
CA TYR A 279 23.23 22.13 2.94
C TYR A 279 23.65 23.52 3.38
N CYS A 280 23.00 24.05 4.41
CA CYS A 280 23.22 25.40 4.92
C CYS A 280 23.83 25.39 6.31
N THR A 281 25.09 25.79 6.42
CA THR A 281 25.76 25.97 7.72
C THR A 281 25.34 27.29 8.35
N MET A 282 24.90 27.25 9.61
CA MET A 282 24.30 28.36 10.35
C MET A 282 25.03 28.62 11.68
N ASN A 283 24.82 29.81 12.23
CA ASN A 283 25.55 30.38 13.38
C ASN A 283 27.06 30.58 13.11
N VAL A 284 27.44 30.65 11.83
CA VAL A 284 28.83 30.82 11.37
C VAL A 284 29.05 32.11 10.57
N ASP A 285 27.99 32.65 9.97
CA ASP A 285 28.02 33.85 9.14
C ASP A 285 27.16 34.99 9.75
N PRO A 286 27.41 36.26 9.40
CA PRO A 286 26.72 37.39 10.03
C PRO A 286 25.19 37.37 9.90
N VAL A 287 24.63 36.75 8.87
CA VAL A 287 23.18 36.68 8.63
C VAL A 287 22.56 35.66 9.56
N SER A 288 23.07 34.42 9.58
CA SER A 288 22.55 33.38 10.46
C SER A 288 22.74 33.70 11.95
N ILE A 289 23.85 34.37 12.32
CA ILE A 289 24.09 34.85 13.68
C ILE A 289 22.99 35.84 14.12
N LYS A 290 22.66 36.82 13.26
CA LYS A 290 21.61 37.80 13.57
C LYS A 290 20.22 37.18 13.60
N ALA A 291 19.92 36.24 12.69
CA ALA A 291 18.65 35.52 12.69
C ALA A 291 18.41 34.80 14.03
N LEU A 292 19.43 34.10 14.54
CA LEU A 292 19.40 33.42 15.83
C LEU A 292 19.41 34.37 17.04
N SER A 293 19.94 35.59 16.86
CA SER A 293 19.92 36.64 17.89
C SER A 293 18.61 37.46 17.90
N GLY A 294 17.63 37.12 17.05
CA GLY A 294 16.30 37.77 17.00
C GLY A 294 16.11 38.84 15.93
N GLY A 295 17.02 38.96 14.95
CA GLY A 295 16.89 39.90 13.82
C GLY A 295 15.73 39.53 12.90
N ALA A 296 14.66 40.33 12.88
CA ALA A 296 13.43 40.02 12.14
C ALA A 296 13.66 39.91 10.62
N GLN A 297 14.51 40.77 10.05
CA GLN A 297 14.86 40.74 8.63
C GLN A 297 15.58 39.44 8.27
N GLU A 298 16.62 39.07 9.02
CA GLU A 298 17.42 37.87 8.75
C GLU A 298 16.63 36.58 9.00
N GLN A 299 15.72 36.55 10.00
CA GLN A 299 14.79 35.43 10.16
C GLN A 299 13.86 35.28 8.94
N GLN A 300 13.33 36.39 8.43
CA GLN A 300 12.48 36.35 7.23
C GLN A 300 13.27 35.88 6.00
N MET A 301 14.53 36.29 5.86
CA MET A 301 15.42 35.80 4.80
C MET A 301 15.60 34.28 4.85
N LEU A 302 15.71 33.67 6.03
CA LEU A 302 15.77 32.21 6.18
C LEU A 302 14.47 31.54 5.74
N CYS A 303 13.32 32.03 6.23
CA CYS A 303 12.01 31.51 5.85
C CYS A 303 11.80 31.57 4.32
N ASP A 304 12.17 32.69 3.70
CA ASP A 304 12.06 32.87 2.26
C ASP A 304 13.01 31.95 1.49
N LEU A 305 14.25 31.77 1.96
CA LEU A 305 15.22 30.87 1.34
C LEU A 305 14.73 29.42 1.36
N VAL A 306 14.26 28.92 2.51
CA VAL A 306 13.74 27.54 2.64
C VAL A 306 12.60 27.33 1.65
N ARG A 307 11.60 28.21 1.67
CA ARG A 307 10.44 28.14 0.76
C ARG A 307 10.85 28.18 -0.71
N ILE A 308 11.73 29.11 -1.10
CA ILE A 308 12.18 29.27 -2.49
C ILE A 308 12.86 28.00 -3.01
N LEU A 309 13.65 27.34 -2.17
CA LEU A 309 14.33 26.09 -2.52
C LEU A 309 13.35 24.92 -2.60
N GLU A 310 12.46 24.78 -1.62
CA GLU A 310 11.46 23.71 -1.60
C GLU A 310 10.47 23.79 -2.76
N ASP A 311 10.01 25.00 -3.13
CA ASP A 311 9.18 25.24 -4.32
C ASP A 311 9.85 24.79 -5.64
N ARG A 312 11.17 24.59 -5.62
CA ARG A 312 11.99 24.13 -6.76
C ARG A 312 12.41 22.67 -6.63
N ASP A 313 11.85 21.92 -5.68
CA ASP A 313 12.27 20.55 -5.36
C ASP A 313 13.76 20.48 -4.98
N ILE A 314 14.24 21.49 -4.24
CA ILE A 314 15.54 21.51 -3.59
C ILE A 314 15.33 21.43 -2.08
N ARG A 315 15.69 20.30 -1.47
CA ARG A 315 15.58 20.09 -0.03
C ARG A 315 16.57 20.96 0.73
N PHE A 316 16.10 21.69 1.74
CA PHE A 316 16.95 22.44 2.66
C PHE A 316 17.42 21.54 3.82
N PHE A 317 18.74 21.50 4.05
CA PHE A 317 19.36 20.81 5.17
C PHE A 317 20.07 21.83 6.06
N GLY A 318 19.64 21.99 7.31
CA GLY A 318 20.28 22.91 8.25
C GLY A 318 21.47 22.27 8.98
N SER A 319 22.58 22.96 9.13
CA SER A 319 23.70 22.54 10.00
C SER A 319 24.01 23.67 10.96
N CYS A 320 23.62 23.54 12.23
CA CYS A 320 23.62 24.67 13.17
C CYS A 320 24.59 24.47 14.33
N ALA A 321 25.48 25.44 14.51
CA ALA A 321 26.44 25.43 15.60
C ALA A 321 25.88 25.99 16.91
N LEU A 322 26.33 25.46 18.05
CA LEU A 322 26.07 25.98 19.39
C LEU A 322 27.37 26.29 20.14
N GLY A 323 27.39 27.31 20.99
CA GLY A 323 28.54 27.61 21.87
C GLY A 323 29.40 28.79 21.41
N ARG A 324 28.82 29.72 20.65
CA ARG A 324 29.45 31.02 20.37
C ARG A 324 29.53 31.86 21.64
N ASP A 325 30.41 32.86 21.63
CA ASP A 325 30.60 33.74 22.80
C ASP A 325 29.38 34.60 23.15
N TRP A 326 28.42 34.72 22.24
CA TRP A 326 27.15 35.42 22.45
C TRP A 326 25.98 34.47 22.65
N ASP A 327 26.20 33.15 22.56
CA ASP A 327 25.16 32.19 22.92
C ASP A 327 24.99 32.21 24.45
N ASP A 328 23.76 32.01 24.88
CA ASP A 328 23.33 31.93 26.28
C ASP A 328 22.46 30.67 26.46
N THR A 329 21.94 30.44 27.65
CA THR A 329 21.12 29.26 27.97
C THR A 329 19.77 29.20 27.25
N SER A 330 19.42 30.19 26.40
CA SER A 330 18.22 30.18 25.56
C SER A 330 18.47 29.70 24.11
N ILE A 331 19.73 29.41 23.72
CA ILE A 331 20.10 29.14 22.33
C ILE A 331 19.30 27.98 21.70
N ALA A 332 19.06 26.89 22.43
CA ALA A 332 18.28 25.76 21.94
C ALA A 332 16.84 26.18 21.57
N ASP A 333 16.19 26.96 22.43
CA ASP A 333 14.83 27.46 22.21
C ASP A 333 14.79 28.43 21.01
N ARG A 334 15.81 29.28 20.85
CA ARG A 334 15.91 30.18 19.69
C ARG A 334 16.04 29.41 18.37
N ILE A 335 16.84 28.34 18.35
CA ILE A 335 16.99 27.47 17.19
C ILE A 335 15.65 26.78 16.87
N MET A 336 15.04 26.13 17.86
CA MET A 336 13.77 25.40 17.69
C MET A 336 12.65 26.31 17.16
N ASN A 337 12.49 27.49 17.74
CA ASN A 337 11.49 28.46 17.30
C ASN A 337 11.72 28.93 15.87
N LEU A 338 12.97 29.23 15.51
CA LEU A 338 13.31 29.68 14.15
C LEU A 338 13.13 28.57 13.12
N PHE A 339 13.56 27.35 13.42
CA PHE A 339 13.43 26.21 12.50
C PHE A 339 11.97 25.85 12.25
N ASN A 340 11.15 25.82 13.31
CA ASN A 340 9.72 25.60 13.16
C ASN A 340 9.05 26.70 12.33
N LYS A 341 9.44 27.97 12.54
CA LYS A 341 8.93 29.10 11.75
C LYS A 341 9.38 29.04 10.28
N ALA A 342 10.59 28.55 10.01
CA ALA A 342 11.16 28.47 8.67
C ALA A 342 10.74 27.20 7.90
N GLY A 343 10.11 26.22 8.54
CA GLY A 343 9.78 24.94 7.91
C GLY A 343 10.99 24.02 7.72
N ILE A 344 12.00 24.10 8.60
CA ILE A 344 13.20 23.27 8.49
C ILE A 344 12.93 21.90 9.11
N HIS A 345 12.91 20.86 8.26
CA HIS A 345 12.59 19.48 8.67
C HIS A 345 13.80 18.55 8.73
N THR A 346 14.93 18.95 8.17
CA THR A 346 16.18 18.15 8.15
C THR A 346 17.32 19.00 8.68
N SER A 347 18.01 18.54 9.72
CA SER A 347 19.12 19.28 10.29
C SER A 347 20.10 18.42 11.07
N GLU A 348 21.32 18.94 11.25
CA GLU A 348 22.28 18.52 12.27
C GLU A 348 22.60 19.67 13.23
N PHE A 349 23.07 19.31 14.42
CA PHE A 349 23.57 20.24 15.42
C PHE A 349 24.96 19.82 15.87
N PHE A 350 25.82 20.79 16.16
CA PHE A 350 27.17 20.53 16.64
C PHE A 350 27.67 21.64 17.57
N ILE A 351 28.60 21.30 18.44
CA ILE A 351 29.31 22.26 19.30
C ILE A 351 30.39 22.98 18.50
N PHE A 352 30.43 24.30 18.66
CA PHE A 352 31.35 25.22 18.02
C PHE A 352 32.79 24.99 18.52
N THR A 353 33.47 24.03 17.90
CA THR A 353 34.76 23.48 18.34
C THR A 353 35.94 24.28 17.77
N PRO A 354 36.93 24.70 18.57
CA PRO A 354 38.12 25.38 18.08
C PRO A 354 39.06 24.41 17.36
N TYR A 355 39.09 24.43 16.02
CA TYR A 355 40.02 23.59 15.24
C TYR A 355 41.36 24.27 14.96
N PRO A 356 42.51 23.57 15.05
CA PRO A 356 43.81 24.11 14.67
C PRO A 356 43.81 24.76 13.28
N GLY A 357 44.44 25.94 13.16
CA GLY A 357 44.48 26.73 11.92
C GLY A 357 43.26 27.63 11.67
N SER A 358 42.26 27.60 12.56
CA SER A 358 41.12 28.52 12.52
C SER A 358 41.36 29.79 13.36
N VAL A 359 40.67 30.88 13.03
CA VAL A 359 40.71 32.13 13.82
C VAL A 359 40.21 31.89 15.25
N HIS A 360 39.23 31.00 15.40
CA HIS A 360 38.67 30.66 16.70
C HIS A 360 39.69 29.96 17.59
N TRP A 361 40.48 29.03 17.05
CA TRP A 361 41.59 28.38 17.76
C TRP A 361 42.60 29.40 18.28
N ASP A 362 43.13 30.25 17.40
CA ASP A 362 44.13 31.26 17.77
C ASP A 362 43.63 32.21 18.86
N ARG A 363 42.33 32.52 18.83
CA ARG A 363 41.68 33.34 19.84
C ARG A 363 41.51 32.59 21.17
N MET A 364 41.02 31.36 21.14
CA MET A 364 40.78 30.57 22.36
C MET A 364 42.09 30.19 23.07
N ILE A 365 43.15 29.91 22.32
CA ILE A 365 44.50 29.69 22.87
C ILE A 365 45.01 30.96 23.56
N ARG A 366 44.94 32.13 22.91
CA ARG A 366 45.37 33.41 23.51
C ARG A 366 44.59 33.77 24.78
N GLN A 367 43.33 33.34 24.86
CA GLN A 367 42.47 33.56 26.03
C GLN A 367 42.57 32.47 27.09
N ASN A 368 43.39 31.42 26.87
CA ASN A 368 43.51 30.25 27.75
C ASN A 368 42.15 29.58 28.06
N ARG A 369 41.29 29.44 27.04
CA ARG A 369 39.93 28.89 27.16
C ARG A 369 39.79 27.45 26.71
N ILE A 370 40.77 26.89 26.00
CA ILE A 370 40.81 25.46 25.66
C ILE A 370 41.32 24.71 26.89
N PHE A 371 40.55 23.73 27.38
CA PHE A 371 40.92 22.93 28.55
C PHE A 371 41.19 21.46 28.24
N ASP A 372 40.82 21.01 27.05
CA ASP A 372 41.00 19.64 26.59
C ASP A 372 41.75 19.64 25.26
N PHE A 373 42.81 18.84 25.17
CA PHE A 373 43.67 18.68 23.98
C PHE A 373 43.67 17.25 23.46
N ASN A 374 42.75 16.39 23.93
CA ASN A 374 42.54 15.09 23.33
C ASN A 374 41.81 15.26 22.00
N TRP A 375 42.52 15.02 20.88
CA TRP A 375 41.96 15.23 19.54
C TRP A 375 40.76 14.34 19.21
N SER A 376 40.56 13.23 19.93
CA SER A 376 39.38 12.39 19.72
C SER A 376 38.08 13.07 20.18
N HIS A 377 38.17 14.05 21.10
CA HIS A 377 37.04 14.85 21.56
C HIS A 377 36.70 16.01 20.60
N TYR A 378 37.55 16.33 19.62
CA TYR A 378 37.30 17.40 18.65
C TYR A 378 36.35 16.94 17.53
N ASN A 379 35.25 16.29 17.86
CA ASN A 379 34.30 15.69 16.91
C ASN A 379 32.97 16.46 16.78
N GLY A 380 32.87 17.63 17.42
CA GLY A 380 31.65 18.45 17.41
C GLY A 380 30.57 18.02 18.40
N ALA A 381 30.76 16.95 19.18
CA ALA A 381 29.84 16.56 20.27
C ALA A 381 30.39 16.82 21.67
N HIS A 382 31.70 17.05 21.81
CA HIS A 382 32.31 17.35 23.10
C HIS A 382 32.62 18.85 23.24
N VAL A 383 32.44 19.36 24.45
CA VAL A 383 32.85 20.71 24.80
C VAL A 383 34.33 20.67 25.22
N VAL A 384 35.22 21.23 24.39
CA VAL A 384 36.68 21.26 24.65
C VAL A 384 37.21 22.63 25.10
N SER A 385 36.32 23.63 25.15
CA SER A 385 36.67 25.00 25.54
C SER A 385 35.58 25.68 26.36
N LYS A 386 35.97 26.63 27.22
CA LYS A 386 35.05 27.34 28.13
C LYS A 386 34.22 28.39 27.35
N PRO A 387 32.87 28.33 27.34
CA PRO A 387 32.03 29.39 26.77
C PRO A 387 32.07 30.69 27.59
N MET A 388 31.56 31.81 27.05
CA MET A 388 31.58 33.13 27.74
C MET A 388 30.36 33.34 28.66
N ASN A 389 29.15 33.00 28.20
CA ASN A 389 27.90 33.31 28.92
C ASN A 389 27.18 32.08 29.47
N MET A 390 27.85 30.93 29.50
CA MET A 390 27.35 29.69 30.10
C MET A 390 28.54 28.84 30.57
N SER A 391 28.27 27.88 31.44
CA SER A 391 29.21 26.84 31.84
C SER A 391 29.36 25.76 30.76
N VAL A 392 30.36 24.89 30.93
CA VAL A 392 30.60 23.75 30.04
C VAL A 392 29.41 22.79 30.04
N ASP A 393 28.85 22.51 31.22
CA ASP A 393 27.72 21.61 31.40
C ASP A 393 26.45 22.20 30.77
N GLU A 394 26.18 23.49 30.99
CA GLU A 394 25.02 24.17 30.39
C GLU A 394 25.07 24.15 28.86
N LEU A 395 26.24 24.32 28.23
CA LEU A 395 26.38 24.22 26.77
C LEU A 395 26.02 22.81 26.28
N TYR A 396 26.52 21.78 26.96
CA TYR A 396 26.22 20.39 26.61
C TYR A 396 24.72 20.10 26.80
N GLU A 397 24.10 20.56 27.88
CA GLU A 397 22.65 20.44 28.10
C GLU A 397 21.83 21.10 26.99
N GLN A 398 22.19 22.31 26.55
CA GLN A 398 21.50 22.99 25.44
C GLN A 398 21.65 22.23 24.12
N PHE A 399 22.85 21.68 23.86
CA PHE A 399 23.11 20.85 22.69
C PHE A 399 22.27 19.56 22.70
N ILE A 400 22.19 18.86 23.84
CA ILE A 400 21.34 17.68 24.02
C ILE A 400 19.85 18.02 23.90
N LYS A 401 19.44 19.19 24.40
CA LYS A 401 18.05 19.68 24.33
C LYS A 401 17.61 19.90 22.89
N VAL A 402 18.34 20.71 22.11
CA VAL A 402 17.97 21.01 20.71
C VAL A 402 17.93 19.74 19.87
N TRP A 403 18.90 18.84 20.08
CA TRP A 403 18.95 17.55 19.40
C TRP A 403 17.68 16.73 19.68
N ASN A 404 17.42 16.42 20.95
CA ASN A 404 16.30 15.57 21.33
C ASN A 404 14.94 16.16 20.94
N GLU A 405 14.74 17.47 21.12
CA GLU A 405 13.48 18.11 20.77
C GLU A 405 13.23 18.14 19.26
N PHE A 406 14.23 18.53 18.46
CA PHE A 406 14.12 18.57 17.00
C PHE A 406 13.79 17.19 16.43
N PHE A 407 14.60 16.19 16.74
CA PHE A 407 14.45 14.86 16.14
C PHE A 407 13.20 14.13 16.62
N ARG A 408 12.74 14.35 17.86
CA ARG A 408 11.46 13.84 18.34
C ARG A 408 10.28 14.45 17.57
N MET A 409 10.30 15.76 17.31
CA MET A 409 9.25 16.43 16.52
C MET A 409 9.21 15.92 15.08
N GLN A 410 10.37 15.72 14.45
CA GLN A 410 10.43 15.20 13.09
C GLN A 410 9.96 13.74 13.03
N LYS A 411 10.39 12.87 13.96
CA LYS A 411 9.96 11.46 14.01
C LYS A 411 8.43 11.32 14.13
N ALA A 412 7.82 12.13 15.00
CA ALA A 412 6.37 12.12 15.19
C ALA A 412 5.59 12.59 13.95
N SER A 413 6.19 13.46 13.14
CA SER A 413 5.60 13.95 11.89
C SER A 413 5.81 12.95 10.76
N HIS A 414 7.07 12.54 10.56
CA HIS A 414 7.47 11.73 9.43
C HIS A 414 8.89 11.14 9.53
N ALA A 415 9.05 9.82 9.40
CA ALA A 415 10.39 9.20 9.44
C ALA A 415 11.27 9.61 8.24
N ALA A 416 10.72 9.77 7.03
CA ALA A 416 11.54 10.19 5.88
C ALA A 416 12.02 11.65 5.94
N SER A 417 11.49 12.48 6.86
CA SER A 417 12.08 13.80 7.13
C SER A 417 13.45 13.69 7.81
N LEU A 418 13.67 12.57 8.51
CA LEU A 418 14.97 12.27 9.10
C LEU A 418 15.95 11.76 8.05
N GLU A 419 15.50 11.09 7.00
CA GLU A 419 16.41 10.46 6.04
C GLU A 419 16.52 11.24 4.72
N PRO A 420 17.73 11.40 4.15
CA PRO A 420 17.87 11.89 2.80
C PRO A 420 17.16 10.93 1.83
N ALA A 421 16.29 11.49 0.99
CA ALA A 421 15.72 10.71 -0.11
C ALA A 421 16.76 10.63 -1.23
N THR A 422 16.89 9.46 -1.83
CA THR A 422 17.83 9.21 -2.92
C THR A 422 17.12 9.18 -4.26
N TRP A 423 17.85 9.49 -5.33
CA TRP A 423 17.37 9.29 -6.69
C TRP A 423 17.96 8.02 -7.28
N LYS A 424 17.08 7.18 -7.83
CA LYS A 424 17.41 5.95 -8.53
C LYS A 424 16.55 5.87 -9.79
N GLU A 425 17.19 5.79 -10.96
CA GLU A 425 16.51 5.67 -12.25
C GLU A 425 15.49 6.81 -12.50
N GLY A 426 15.86 8.03 -12.10
CA GLY A 426 15.00 9.21 -12.23
C GLY A 426 13.81 9.27 -11.28
N LYS A 427 13.67 8.32 -10.33
CA LYS A 427 12.62 8.33 -9.30
C LYS A 427 13.21 8.59 -7.91
N ARG A 428 12.48 9.36 -7.12
CA ARG A 428 12.78 9.55 -5.70
C ARG A 428 12.46 8.26 -4.94
N SER A 429 13.35 7.88 -4.04
CA SER A 429 13.27 6.69 -3.18
C SER A 429 13.64 7.09 -1.74
N VAL A 430 13.14 6.36 -0.76
CA VAL A 430 13.57 6.60 0.63
C VAL A 430 15.04 6.19 0.82
N GLY A 431 15.69 6.72 1.85
CA GLY A 431 17.05 6.33 2.20
C GLY A 431 17.19 4.84 2.51
N LYS A 432 18.41 4.31 2.42
CA LYS A 432 18.73 2.90 2.70
C LYS A 432 18.23 2.39 4.07
N PRO A 433 18.24 3.16 5.17
CA PRO A 433 17.71 2.66 6.43
C PRO A 433 16.20 2.38 6.36
N LEU A 434 15.39 3.28 5.81
CA LEU A 434 13.96 3.02 5.54
C LEU A 434 13.75 1.87 4.55
N GLU A 435 14.58 1.75 3.49
CA GLU A 435 14.53 0.58 2.60
C GLU A 435 14.78 -0.73 3.38
N ARG A 436 15.74 -0.75 4.31
CA ARG A 436 16.05 -1.91 5.17
C ARG A 436 14.96 -2.23 6.19
N GLN A 437 14.20 -1.21 6.62
CA GLN A 437 12.99 -1.40 7.44
C GLN A 437 11.82 -2.00 6.62
N GLY A 438 12.00 -2.18 5.31
CA GLY A 438 11.06 -2.87 4.44
C GLY A 438 9.81 -2.05 4.16
N VAL A 439 9.90 -0.71 4.15
CA VAL A 439 8.71 0.15 3.91
C VAL A 439 8.04 -0.11 2.56
N ARG A 440 8.78 -0.66 1.58
CA ARG A 440 8.25 -1.01 0.27
C ARG A 440 7.14 -2.06 0.34
N GLY A 441 6.01 -1.75 -0.26
CA GLY A 441 4.88 -2.67 -0.34
C GLY A 441 4.13 -2.85 0.99
N GLN A 442 4.37 -2.00 1.99
CA GLN A 442 3.56 -1.97 3.22
C GLN A 442 2.35 -1.08 3.03
N ALA A 443 1.17 -1.54 3.47
CA ALA A 443 -0.11 -0.85 3.34
C ALA A 443 -0.37 0.09 4.53
N VAL A 444 -0.05 1.38 4.37
CA VAL A 444 -0.19 2.40 5.42
C VAL A 444 -1.46 3.24 5.22
N VAL A 445 -2.17 3.54 6.30
CA VAL A 445 -3.38 4.36 6.30
C VAL A 445 -2.99 5.84 6.36
N THR A 446 -3.36 6.62 5.34
CA THR A 446 -3.00 8.04 5.25
C THR A 446 -4.18 9.00 5.41
N GLY A 447 -5.41 8.52 5.22
CA GLY A 447 -6.62 9.32 5.44
C GLY A 447 -7.82 8.50 5.88
N VAL A 448 -8.71 9.09 6.68
CA VAL A 448 -9.92 8.45 7.21
C VAL A 448 -11.13 9.37 7.07
N GLY A 449 -12.23 8.83 6.55
CA GLY A 449 -13.55 9.45 6.56
C GLY A 449 -14.56 8.56 7.26
N VAL A 450 -15.42 9.15 8.10
CA VAL A 450 -16.38 8.40 8.91
C VAL A 450 -17.69 9.17 9.10
N LEU A 451 -18.81 8.47 8.96
CA LEU A 451 -20.14 8.85 9.38
C LEU A 451 -20.69 7.72 10.24
N SER A 452 -21.00 8.00 11.50
CA SER A 452 -21.43 6.98 12.45
C SER A 452 -22.40 7.53 13.51
N PRO A 453 -23.10 6.66 14.25
CA PRO A 453 -23.99 7.08 15.33
C PRO A 453 -23.31 7.83 16.48
N ILE A 454 -21.98 7.74 16.60
CA ILE A 454 -21.20 8.39 17.66
C ILE A 454 -20.30 9.53 17.16
N GLY A 455 -20.33 9.85 15.87
CA GLY A 455 -19.57 10.97 15.31
C GLY A 455 -19.39 10.90 13.80
N ASN A 456 -19.21 12.06 13.19
CA ASN A 456 -19.00 12.27 11.74
C ASN A 456 -17.57 12.74 11.42
N SER A 457 -16.64 12.55 12.35
CA SER A 457 -15.20 12.75 12.17
C SER A 457 -14.41 11.84 13.11
N ILE A 458 -13.13 11.58 12.80
CA ILE A 458 -12.26 10.78 13.67
C ILE A 458 -12.10 11.39 15.06
N LYS A 459 -12.13 12.73 15.16
CA LYS A 459 -12.05 13.43 16.45
C LYS A 459 -13.30 13.17 17.29
N GLU A 460 -14.49 13.36 16.74
CA GLU A 460 -15.75 13.09 17.43
C GLU A 460 -15.86 11.63 17.87
N LEU A 461 -15.44 10.70 17.00
CA LEU A 461 -15.35 9.27 17.30
C LEU A 461 -14.44 9.00 18.51
N THR A 462 -13.23 9.57 18.50
CA THR A 462 -12.25 9.42 19.59
C THR A 462 -12.78 9.95 20.91
N ASP A 463 -13.39 11.14 20.89
CA ASP A 463 -13.96 11.79 22.07
C ASP A 463 -15.11 10.96 22.66
N ALA A 464 -15.97 10.39 21.80
CA ALA A 464 -17.06 9.51 22.22
C ALA A 464 -16.56 8.20 22.84
N LEU A 465 -15.53 7.56 22.27
CA LEU A 465 -14.93 6.34 22.79
C LEU A 465 -14.31 6.55 24.18
N LYS A 466 -13.54 7.64 24.35
CA LYS A 466 -12.95 7.99 25.65
C LYS A 466 -14.00 8.29 26.71
N ALA A 467 -15.09 8.96 26.33
CA ALA A 467 -16.16 9.33 27.24
C ALA A 467 -17.19 8.20 27.51
N GLY A 468 -17.10 7.06 26.82
CA GLY A 468 -18.11 6.00 26.92
C GLY A 468 -19.49 6.40 26.37
N LYS A 469 -19.55 7.35 25.43
CA LYS A 469 -20.81 7.88 24.89
C LYS A 469 -21.30 7.04 23.70
N HIS A 470 -22.41 6.33 23.87
CA HIS A 470 -23.04 5.54 22.80
C HIS A 470 -24.01 6.39 21.94
N GLY A 471 -24.29 5.91 20.73
CA GLY A 471 -25.22 6.50 19.74
C GLY A 471 -26.56 5.77 19.61
N ILE A 472 -26.75 4.64 20.32
CA ILE A 472 -28.00 3.86 20.28
C ILE A 472 -29.15 4.62 20.96
N ALA A 473 -30.27 4.81 20.25
CA ALA A 473 -31.45 5.54 20.69
C ALA A 473 -32.71 5.10 19.90
N PRO A 474 -33.92 5.58 20.26
CA PRO A 474 -35.12 5.34 19.47
C PRO A 474 -34.96 5.82 18.02
N ALA A 475 -35.45 5.01 17.07
CA ALA A 475 -35.40 5.25 15.64
C ALA A 475 -36.17 6.50 15.24
N THR A 476 -35.61 7.26 14.30
CA THR A 476 -36.23 8.46 13.72
C THR A 476 -36.33 8.40 12.20
N HIS A 477 -35.57 7.51 11.54
CA HIS A 477 -35.56 7.34 10.09
C HIS A 477 -36.75 6.53 9.55
N PHE A 478 -37.42 5.72 10.38
CA PHE A 478 -38.58 4.91 10.01
C PHE A 478 -39.48 4.63 11.22
N ASP A 479 -40.73 4.21 10.98
CA ASP A 479 -41.66 3.79 12.04
C ASP A 479 -41.29 2.39 12.55
N ALA A 480 -40.83 2.32 13.80
CA ALA A 480 -40.43 1.08 14.44
C ALA A 480 -41.50 0.47 15.37
N SER A 481 -42.72 1.03 15.41
CA SER A 481 -43.78 0.63 16.36
C SER A 481 -44.24 -0.83 16.21
N GLY A 482 -44.09 -1.43 15.04
CA GLY A 482 -44.39 -2.84 14.76
C GLY A 482 -43.33 -3.83 15.25
N PHE A 483 -42.15 -3.36 15.69
CA PHE A 483 -41.04 -4.21 16.10
C PHE A 483 -40.95 -4.38 17.61
N ARG A 484 -40.19 -5.41 18.03
CA ARG A 484 -39.92 -5.67 19.44
C ARG A 484 -39.14 -4.53 20.12
N THR A 485 -38.38 -3.76 19.35
CA THR A 485 -37.59 -2.62 19.83
C THR A 485 -37.64 -1.49 18.82
N ASP A 486 -37.61 -0.26 19.35
CA ASP A 486 -37.42 0.97 18.59
C ASP A 486 -35.94 1.43 18.60
N LEU A 487 -35.03 0.73 19.31
CA LEU A 487 -33.66 1.17 19.49
C LEU A 487 -32.74 0.77 18.32
N CYS A 488 -32.06 1.75 17.73
CA CYS A 488 -31.10 1.58 16.65
C CYS A 488 -29.94 2.60 16.76
N GLY A 489 -28.89 2.40 15.94
CA GLY A 489 -27.80 3.35 15.77
C GLY A 489 -27.93 4.12 14.45
N GLU A 490 -28.52 5.31 14.48
CA GLU A 490 -28.65 6.20 13.31
C GLU A 490 -27.48 7.18 13.20
N ILE A 491 -27.04 7.48 11.97
CA ILE A 491 -26.12 8.59 11.71
C ILE A 491 -26.86 9.90 11.98
N ARG A 492 -26.30 10.76 12.83
CA ARG A 492 -26.93 12.03 13.25
C ARG A 492 -26.24 13.24 12.63
N ASN A 493 -27.00 14.32 12.43
CA ASN A 493 -26.48 15.61 11.97
C ASN A 493 -25.69 15.54 10.65
N PHE A 494 -26.04 14.61 9.77
CA PHE A 494 -25.47 14.52 8.44
C PHE A 494 -26.07 15.58 7.52
N ASP A 495 -25.21 16.37 6.88
CA ASP A 495 -25.59 17.33 5.86
C ASP A 495 -24.92 16.94 4.53
N PRO A 496 -25.67 16.40 3.55
CA PRO A 496 -25.11 15.97 2.28
C PRO A 496 -24.52 17.12 1.45
N LEU A 497 -24.99 18.35 1.63
CA LEU A 497 -24.53 19.51 0.85
C LEU A 497 -23.08 19.91 1.17
N LYS A 498 -22.51 19.39 2.27
CA LYS A 498 -21.08 19.57 2.59
C LYS A 498 -20.16 18.78 1.65
N TYR A 499 -20.67 17.72 1.04
CA TYR A 499 -19.86 16.76 0.28
C TYR A 499 -20.37 16.51 -1.13
N LEU A 500 -21.66 16.69 -1.38
CA LEU A 500 -22.31 16.43 -2.67
C LEU A 500 -22.93 17.71 -3.23
N SER A 501 -22.88 17.86 -4.55
CA SER A 501 -23.65 18.89 -5.25
C SER A 501 -25.15 18.58 -5.26
N LYS A 502 -25.98 19.59 -5.58
CA LYS A 502 -27.44 19.41 -5.71
C LYS A 502 -27.82 18.39 -6.79
N ASP A 503 -27.02 18.26 -7.84
CA ASP A 503 -27.29 17.30 -8.93
C ASP A 503 -26.86 15.89 -8.53
N GLU A 504 -25.74 15.74 -7.82
CA GLU A 504 -25.35 14.46 -7.25
C GLU A 504 -26.37 13.92 -6.24
N ILE A 505 -26.98 14.79 -5.42
CA ILE A 505 -28.05 14.39 -4.50
C ILE A 505 -29.27 13.83 -5.25
N LYS A 506 -29.57 14.34 -6.45
CA LYS A 506 -30.65 13.83 -7.29
C LYS A 506 -30.27 12.49 -7.92
N ILE A 507 -29.02 12.35 -8.39
CA ILE A 507 -28.52 11.12 -9.02
C ILE A 507 -28.44 9.99 -7.97
N TYR A 508 -27.76 10.23 -6.86
CA TYR A 508 -27.59 9.27 -5.77
C TYR A 508 -28.67 9.50 -4.72
N ASP A 509 -29.89 9.03 -5.01
CA ASP A 509 -31.03 9.27 -4.12
C ASP A 509 -31.07 8.34 -2.90
N ASP A 510 -30.49 7.14 -3.02
CA ASP A 510 -30.31 6.21 -1.91
C ASP A 510 -29.31 6.74 -0.87
N LEU A 511 -29.65 6.57 0.40
CA LEU A 511 -28.94 7.17 1.51
C LEU A 511 -27.55 6.55 1.72
N TYR A 512 -27.39 5.23 1.50
CA TYR A 512 -26.08 4.59 1.66
C TYR A 512 -25.04 5.12 0.66
N LEU A 513 -25.45 5.43 -0.57
CA LEU A 513 -24.58 6.02 -1.59
C LEU A 513 -24.11 7.42 -1.18
N ARG A 514 -25.02 8.25 -0.66
CA ARG A 514 -24.68 9.59 -0.14
C ARG A 514 -23.69 9.51 1.00
N TYR A 515 -23.88 8.58 1.93
CA TYR A 515 -22.95 8.34 3.02
C TYR A 515 -21.59 7.90 2.52
N ALA A 516 -21.56 6.98 1.57
CA ALA A 516 -20.32 6.46 1.00
C ALA A 516 -19.51 7.52 0.26
N ILE A 517 -20.13 8.26 -0.66
CA ILE A 517 -19.46 9.32 -1.43
C ILE A 517 -18.92 10.39 -0.48
N SER A 518 -19.70 10.77 0.55
CA SER A 518 -19.28 11.75 1.55
C SER A 518 -18.06 11.28 2.34
N SER A 519 -18.11 10.04 2.85
CA SER A 519 -17.03 9.48 3.67
C SER A 519 -15.77 9.23 2.84
N ALA A 520 -15.89 8.76 1.59
CA ALA A 520 -14.77 8.60 0.68
C ALA A 520 -14.08 9.94 0.36
N ARG A 521 -14.86 11.00 0.06
CA ARG A 521 -14.33 12.35 -0.15
C ARG A 521 -13.64 12.91 1.10
N ALA A 522 -14.21 12.67 2.28
CA ALA A 522 -13.57 13.04 3.54
C ALA A 522 -12.23 12.32 3.75
N ALA A 523 -12.15 11.02 3.44
CA ALA A 523 -10.92 10.24 3.53
C ALA A 523 -9.83 10.74 2.56
N ILE A 524 -10.20 11.02 1.31
CA ILE A 524 -9.30 11.58 0.28
C ILE A 524 -8.75 12.95 0.73
N ALA A 525 -9.63 13.81 1.26
CA ALA A 525 -9.24 15.11 1.78
C ALA A 525 -8.31 14.98 3.00
N ASP A 526 -8.58 14.06 3.92
CA ASP A 526 -7.74 13.79 5.10
C ASP A 526 -6.34 13.27 4.72
N ALA A 527 -6.23 12.51 3.62
CA ALA A 527 -4.96 12.03 3.07
C ALA A 527 -4.16 13.10 2.33
N GLY A 528 -4.76 14.25 2.01
CA GLY A 528 -4.15 15.28 1.15
C GLY A 528 -3.96 14.80 -0.30
N LEU A 529 -4.81 13.88 -0.77
CA LEU A 529 -4.77 13.39 -2.15
C LEU A 529 -5.70 14.20 -3.06
N LYS A 530 -5.31 14.31 -4.33
CA LYS A 530 -6.15 14.84 -5.40
C LYS A 530 -6.27 13.77 -6.48
N ILE A 531 -7.50 13.49 -6.89
CA ILE A 531 -7.80 12.57 -7.99
C ILE A 531 -8.11 13.40 -9.23
N ASP A 532 -7.42 13.11 -10.32
CA ASP A 532 -7.67 13.69 -11.63
C ASP A 532 -7.30 12.70 -12.75
N ASN A 533 -7.39 13.13 -14.01
CA ASN A 533 -7.16 12.25 -15.14
C ASN A 533 -5.75 11.62 -15.16
N SER A 534 -4.75 12.24 -14.50
CA SER A 534 -3.37 11.74 -14.50
C SER A 534 -3.16 10.52 -13.58
N ASN A 535 -4.03 10.30 -12.60
CA ASN A 535 -3.92 9.19 -11.64
C ASN A 535 -5.22 8.38 -11.49
N SER A 536 -6.28 8.70 -12.23
CA SER A 536 -7.58 8.02 -12.14
C SER A 536 -7.52 6.50 -12.34
N SER A 537 -6.54 6.01 -13.10
CA SER A 537 -6.32 4.58 -13.37
C SER A 537 -5.37 3.91 -12.39
N ASP A 538 -4.73 4.66 -11.49
CA ASP A 538 -3.70 4.19 -10.56
C ASP A 538 -4.21 4.02 -9.12
N ILE A 539 -5.50 4.29 -8.89
CA ILE A 539 -6.15 4.23 -7.58
C ILE A 539 -7.27 3.21 -7.63
N ALA A 540 -7.16 2.10 -6.89
CA ALA A 540 -8.22 1.09 -6.84
C ALA A 540 -9.31 1.45 -5.82
N LEU A 541 -10.54 0.96 -6.06
CA LEU A 541 -11.64 0.98 -5.10
C LEU A 541 -11.86 -0.42 -4.53
N VAL A 542 -11.89 -0.56 -3.21
CA VAL A 542 -12.22 -1.81 -2.53
C VAL A 542 -13.37 -1.56 -1.55
N LEU A 543 -14.55 -2.00 -1.93
CA LEU A 543 -15.80 -1.63 -1.30
C LEU A 543 -16.38 -2.82 -0.52
N GLY A 544 -17.08 -2.54 0.57
CA GLY A 544 -17.80 -3.55 1.36
C GLY A 544 -19.21 -3.09 1.70
N THR A 545 -20.18 -3.98 1.57
CA THR A 545 -21.58 -3.77 1.99
C THR A 545 -22.22 -5.10 2.37
N CYS A 546 -23.25 -5.07 3.21
CA CYS A 546 -24.06 -6.25 3.48
C CYS A 546 -25.26 -6.32 2.53
N ASN A 547 -25.93 -5.20 2.30
CA ASN A 547 -27.25 -5.18 1.65
C ASN A 547 -27.32 -4.37 0.35
N GLY A 548 -26.30 -3.58 0.00
CA GLY A 548 -26.39 -2.65 -1.12
C GLY A 548 -27.49 -1.60 -0.91
N GLY A 549 -28.24 -1.26 -1.96
CA GLY A 549 -29.28 -0.22 -1.94
C GLY A 549 -30.64 -0.72 -1.50
N LEU A 550 -30.71 -1.31 -0.31
CA LEU A 550 -31.94 -1.93 0.16
C LEU A 550 -33.10 -0.94 0.30
N ARG A 551 -32.86 0.37 0.53
CA ARG A 551 -33.95 1.37 0.53
C ARG A 551 -34.59 1.52 -0.84
N SER A 552 -33.79 1.47 -1.91
CA SER A 552 -34.29 1.45 -3.29
C SER A 552 -35.07 0.17 -3.57
N ALA A 553 -34.61 -0.99 -3.08
CA ALA A 553 -35.36 -2.24 -3.17
C ALA A 553 -36.69 -2.19 -2.39
N GLU A 554 -36.71 -1.62 -1.18
CA GLU A 554 -37.96 -1.43 -0.43
C GLU A 554 -38.96 -0.55 -1.19
N GLU A 555 -38.47 0.47 -1.87
CA GLU A 555 -39.31 1.38 -2.64
C GLU A 555 -39.98 0.68 -3.83
N GLU A 556 -39.26 -0.23 -4.49
CA GLU A 556 -39.83 -1.13 -5.49
C GLU A 556 -41.01 -1.92 -4.90
N TYR A 557 -40.80 -2.58 -3.76
CA TYR A 557 -41.86 -3.39 -3.15
C TYR A 557 -43.03 -2.54 -2.64
N ARG A 558 -42.78 -1.31 -2.14
CA ARG A 558 -43.87 -0.38 -1.83
C ARG A 558 -44.67 -0.04 -3.08
N TRP A 559 -44.02 0.23 -4.21
CA TRP A 559 -44.70 0.52 -5.47
C TRP A 559 -45.53 -0.67 -5.96
N LEU A 560 -44.97 -1.88 -5.98
CA LEU A 560 -45.66 -3.11 -6.39
C LEU A 560 -46.95 -3.37 -5.59
N HIS A 561 -46.92 -3.04 -4.29
CA HIS A 561 -48.05 -3.22 -3.38
C HIS A 561 -48.94 -1.97 -3.24
N GLY A 562 -48.80 -0.99 -4.13
CA GLY A 562 -49.64 0.23 -4.16
C GLY A 562 -49.42 1.18 -2.97
N LYS A 563 -48.28 1.06 -2.30
CA LYS A 563 -47.85 1.87 -1.15
C LYS A 563 -46.87 2.99 -1.51
N SER A 564 -46.48 3.10 -2.78
CA SER A 564 -45.69 4.22 -3.32
C SER A 564 -46.19 4.62 -4.71
N GLU A 565 -46.12 5.92 -5.00
CA GLU A 565 -46.37 6.49 -6.33
C GLU A 565 -45.10 6.49 -7.21
N LYS A 566 -43.91 6.20 -6.65
CA LYS A 566 -42.64 6.15 -7.39
C LYS A 566 -42.58 4.86 -8.20
N ARG A 567 -42.85 4.96 -9.50
CA ARG A 567 -42.76 3.82 -10.43
C ARG A 567 -41.35 3.25 -10.47
N PHE A 568 -41.24 1.92 -10.53
CA PHE A 568 -39.96 1.25 -10.79
C PHE A 568 -39.39 1.66 -12.15
N ASP A 569 -38.12 2.07 -12.14
CA ASP A 569 -37.36 2.51 -13.31
C ASP A 569 -35.93 1.94 -13.28
N GLU A 570 -35.17 2.20 -14.35
CA GLU A 570 -33.78 1.72 -14.48
C GLU A 570 -32.89 2.23 -13.35
N LYS A 571 -33.07 3.49 -12.92
CA LYS A 571 -32.27 4.08 -11.86
C LYS A 571 -32.50 3.37 -10.52
N MET A 572 -33.76 3.09 -10.18
CA MET A 572 -34.13 2.32 -8.98
C MET A 572 -33.52 0.92 -9.04
N ASN A 573 -33.58 0.23 -10.19
CA ASN A 573 -32.92 -1.04 -10.39
C ASN A 573 -31.40 -0.94 -10.13
N LEU A 574 -30.72 0.04 -10.72
CA LEU A 574 -29.27 0.22 -10.55
C LEU A 574 -28.88 0.49 -9.08
N MET A 575 -29.62 1.34 -8.37
CA MET A 575 -29.30 1.68 -6.98
C MET A 575 -29.50 0.51 -6.02
N ALA A 576 -30.52 -0.33 -6.26
CA ALA A 576 -30.82 -1.50 -5.44
C ALA A 576 -29.70 -2.57 -5.47
N GLN A 577 -28.96 -2.66 -6.57
CA GLN A 577 -28.00 -3.73 -6.79
C GLN A 577 -26.60 -3.41 -6.23
N TYR A 578 -25.88 -4.45 -5.81
CA TYR A 578 -24.53 -4.32 -5.24
C TYR A 578 -23.54 -3.61 -6.19
N TYR A 579 -23.62 -3.91 -7.48
CA TYR A 579 -22.76 -3.30 -8.50
C TYR A 579 -23.03 -1.80 -8.72
N GLY A 580 -24.22 -1.32 -8.34
CA GLY A 580 -24.54 0.11 -8.33
C GLY A 580 -23.63 0.88 -7.38
N PHE A 581 -23.20 0.23 -6.29
CA PHE A 581 -22.30 0.82 -5.32
C PHE A 581 -20.94 1.20 -5.93
N GLY A 582 -20.31 0.26 -6.63
CA GLY A 582 -19.03 0.51 -7.29
C GLY A 582 -19.13 1.52 -8.42
N LYS A 583 -20.20 1.45 -9.23
CA LYS A 583 -20.44 2.41 -10.31
C LYS A 583 -20.63 3.84 -9.77
N ALA A 584 -21.38 4.00 -8.68
CA ALA A 584 -21.60 5.29 -8.06
C ALA A 584 -20.30 5.92 -7.54
N LEU A 585 -19.48 5.16 -6.80
CA LEU A 585 -18.20 5.68 -6.30
C LEU A 585 -17.19 5.97 -7.42
N ALA A 586 -17.06 5.07 -8.40
CA ALA A 586 -16.16 5.30 -9.53
C ALA A 586 -16.47 6.61 -10.25
N ASN A 587 -17.74 6.86 -10.55
CA ASN A 587 -18.18 8.10 -11.21
C ASN A 587 -18.07 9.33 -10.30
N ALA A 588 -18.46 9.23 -9.02
CA ALA A 588 -18.40 10.36 -8.10
C ALA A 588 -16.96 10.78 -7.73
N LEU A 589 -16.01 9.83 -7.75
CA LEU A 589 -14.61 10.08 -7.39
C LEU A 589 -13.70 10.27 -8.62
N GLY A 590 -14.16 9.91 -9.82
CA GLY A 590 -13.36 9.96 -11.05
C GLY A 590 -12.31 8.85 -11.11
N VAL A 591 -12.64 7.63 -10.66
CA VAL A 591 -11.71 6.49 -10.58
C VAL A 591 -12.04 5.46 -11.66
N SER A 592 -11.09 5.19 -12.56
CA SER A 592 -11.26 4.33 -13.74
C SER A 592 -10.52 2.99 -13.65
N ALA A 593 -9.99 2.66 -12.46
CA ALA A 593 -9.20 1.46 -12.17
C ALA A 593 -10.05 0.27 -11.67
N ASP A 594 -9.41 -0.68 -11.00
CA ASP A 594 -10.05 -1.85 -10.39
C ASP A 594 -11.10 -1.43 -9.34
N VAL A 595 -12.30 -2.01 -9.44
CA VAL A 595 -13.37 -1.87 -8.45
C VAL A 595 -13.74 -3.24 -7.90
N TRP A 596 -13.51 -3.45 -6.61
CA TRP A 596 -13.83 -4.67 -5.88
C TRP A 596 -15.00 -4.43 -4.93
N ILE A 597 -15.96 -5.35 -4.86
CA ILE A 597 -17.12 -5.22 -3.97
C ILE A 597 -17.29 -6.50 -3.16
N ALA A 598 -16.87 -6.46 -1.90
CA ALA A 598 -17.02 -7.52 -0.92
C ALA A 598 -18.44 -7.54 -0.33
N THR A 599 -19.11 -8.69 -0.41
CA THR A 599 -20.49 -8.88 0.07
C THR A 599 -20.60 -10.06 1.04
N THR A 600 -19.63 -10.20 1.96
CA THR A 600 -19.59 -11.23 3.02
C THR A 600 -20.39 -10.84 4.27
N ALA A 601 -21.60 -10.29 4.10
CA ALA A 601 -22.45 -9.79 5.17
C ALA A 601 -21.70 -8.94 6.22
N CYS A 602 -21.72 -9.31 7.49
CA CYS A 602 -21.12 -8.54 8.59
C CYS A 602 -19.58 -8.44 8.53
N SER A 603 -18.92 -9.26 7.71
CA SER A 603 -17.46 -9.26 7.52
C SER A 603 -16.99 -8.54 6.27
N SER A 604 -17.90 -7.95 5.47
CA SER A 604 -17.59 -7.35 4.16
C SER A 604 -16.43 -6.37 4.20
N THR A 605 -16.49 -5.34 5.06
CA THR A 605 -15.42 -4.34 5.12
C THR A 605 -14.13 -4.84 5.77
N THR A 606 -14.18 -5.88 6.62
CA THR A 606 -12.97 -6.53 7.15
C THR A 606 -12.25 -7.31 6.05
N GLY A 607 -12.99 -8.04 5.22
CA GLY A 607 -12.45 -8.67 4.01
C GLY A 607 -11.92 -7.64 3.01
N ALA A 608 -12.61 -6.51 2.85
CA ALA A 608 -12.18 -5.39 2.00
C ALA A 608 -10.83 -4.79 2.46
N LEU A 609 -10.63 -4.59 3.77
CA LEU A 609 -9.34 -4.14 4.32
C LEU A 609 -8.21 -5.11 4.01
N GLY A 610 -8.45 -6.42 4.14
CA GLY A 610 -7.47 -7.45 3.74
C GLY A 610 -7.14 -7.42 2.25
N LEU A 611 -8.16 -7.25 1.40
CA LEU A 611 -7.96 -7.12 -0.05
C LEU A 611 -7.19 -5.84 -0.42
N ALA A 612 -7.42 -4.72 0.25
CA ALA A 612 -6.63 -3.50 0.03
C ALA A 612 -5.14 -3.72 0.34
N GLN A 613 -4.84 -4.43 1.42
CA GLN A 613 -3.47 -4.86 1.75
C GLN A 613 -2.90 -5.76 0.65
N LEU A 614 -3.67 -6.75 0.20
CA LEU A 614 -3.26 -7.67 -0.87
C LEU A 614 -2.86 -6.93 -2.15
N LEU A 615 -3.67 -5.96 -2.60
CA LEU A 615 -3.39 -5.17 -3.81
C LEU A 615 -2.08 -4.35 -3.71
N ILE A 616 -1.78 -3.81 -2.52
CA ILE A 616 -0.53 -3.06 -2.28
C ILE A 616 0.66 -4.01 -2.18
N ASN A 617 0.54 -5.11 -1.43
CA ASN A 617 1.60 -6.11 -1.28
C ASN A 617 2.01 -6.73 -2.63
N ARG A 618 1.03 -6.97 -3.52
CA ARG A 618 1.25 -7.48 -4.89
C ARG A 618 1.87 -6.43 -5.83
N GLY A 619 1.97 -5.18 -5.39
CA GLY A 619 2.42 -4.05 -6.21
C GLY A 619 1.46 -3.71 -7.35
N TYR A 620 0.19 -4.16 -7.27
CA TYR A 620 -0.83 -3.90 -8.27
C TYR A 620 -1.29 -2.45 -8.23
N PHE A 621 -1.38 -1.88 -7.03
CA PHE A 621 -1.72 -0.48 -6.80
C PHE A 621 -0.85 0.08 -5.68
N LYS A 622 -0.50 1.36 -5.78
CA LYS A 622 0.17 2.09 -4.69
C LYS A 622 -0.79 2.88 -3.82
N THR A 623 -2.04 3.01 -4.27
CA THR A 623 -3.09 3.72 -3.56
C THR A 623 -4.41 2.95 -3.73
N VAL A 624 -5.07 2.68 -2.62
CA VAL A 624 -6.36 1.99 -2.56
C VAL A 624 -7.29 2.79 -1.66
N ILE A 625 -8.48 3.11 -2.16
CA ILE A 625 -9.57 3.65 -1.36
C ILE A 625 -10.44 2.47 -0.94
N VAL A 626 -10.45 2.18 0.36
CA VAL A 626 -11.16 1.04 0.92
C VAL A 626 -12.23 1.49 1.89
N GLY A 627 -13.44 0.94 1.81
CA GLY A 627 -14.51 1.35 2.72
C GLY A 627 -15.85 0.70 2.46
N GLY A 628 -16.88 1.19 3.16
CA GLY A 628 -18.23 0.66 3.04
C GLY A 628 -19.30 1.62 3.55
N ALA A 629 -20.54 1.32 3.18
CA ALA A 629 -21.72 1.98 3.70
C ALA A 629 -22.91 1.00 3.73
N ASP A 630 -23.70 1.07 4.80
CA ASP A 630 -25.01 0.44 4.90
C ASP A 630 -25.94 1.38 5.68
N SER A 631 -27.16 1.59 5.18
CA SER A 631 -28.20 2.40 5.82
C SER A 631 -29.26 1.55 6.49
N LEU A 632 -29.90 2.06 7.53
CA LEU A 632 -31.01 1.37 8.20
C LEU A 632 -32.23 1.29 7.27
N CYS A 633 -32.86 0.11 7.23
CA CYS A 633 -33.99 -0.22 6.39
C CYS A 633 -35.01 -1.07 7.19
N ILE A 634 -36.30 -0.97 6.84
CA ILE A 634 -37.40 -1.71 7.48
C ILE A 634 -37.21 -3.22 7.32
N SER A 635 -36.90 -3.67 6.10
CA SER A 635 -36.66 -5.06 5.71
C SER A 635 -35.52 -5.72 6.51
N ASN A 636 -34.43 -5.02 6.79
CA ASN A 636 -33.38 -5.51 7.70
C ASN A 636 -33.93 -5.65 9.13
N MET A 637 -34.59 -4.60 9.64
CA MET A 637 -35.17 -4.61 10.99
C MET A 637 -36.16 -5.76 11.15
N SER A 638 -37.07 -5.95 10.20
CA SER A 638 -38.01 -7.07 10.13
C SER A 638 -37.31 -8.42 10.23
N GLY A 639 -36.25 -8.64 9.44
CA GLY A 639 -35.54 -9.91 9.42
C GLY A 639 -34.86 -10.25 10.74
N PHE A 640 -34.08 -9.31 11.31
CA PHE A 640 -33.44 -9.51 12.62
C PHE A 640 -34.47 -9.60 13.76
N ASN A 641 -35.60 -8.87 13.66
CA ASN A 641 -36.71 -8.97 14.60
C ASN A 641 -37.38 -10.35 14.53
N GLY A 642 -37.62 -10.88 13.32
CA GLY A 642 -38.16 -12.21 13.07
C GLY A 642 -37.26 -13.32 13.62
N LEU A 643 -35.94 -13.20 13.44
CA LEU A 643 -34.93 -14.09 14.05
C LEU A 643 -34.85 -13.97 15.58
N LYS A 644 -35.54 -13.01 16.19
CA LYS A 644 -35.44 -12.65 17.62
C LYS A 644 -34.00 -12.31 18.04
N ALA A 645 -33.21 -11.80 17.10
CA ALA A 645 -31.82 -11.42 17.33
C ALA A 645 -31.70 -10.02 17.96
N VAL A 646 -32.72 -9.18 17.83
CA VAL A 646 -32.74 -7.82 18.38
C VAL A 646 -32.97 -7.77 19.89
N SER A 647 -32.31 -6.83 20.57
CA SER A 647 -32.49 -6.54 22.00
C SER A 647 -33.47 -5.41 22.23
N THR A 648 -34.27 -5.50 23.30
CA THR A 648 -35.16 -4.40 23.75
C THR A 648 -34.44 -3.35 24.58
N ALA A 649 -33.15 -3.56 24.86
CA ALA A 649 -32.29 -2.60 25.52
C ALA A 649 -31.09 -2.28 24.61
N ARG A 650 -30.20 -1.40 25.09
CA ARG A 650 -28.93 -1.15 24.43
C ARG A 650 -28.08 -2.42 24.46
N THR A 651 -27.45 -2.74 23.34
CA THR A 651 -26.64 -3.95 23.21
C THR A 651 -25.52 -3.97 24.23
N ALA A 652 -25.36 -5.13 24.87
CA ALA A 652 -24.36 -5.42 25.88
C ALA A 652 -23.56 -6.67 25.45
N PRO A 653 -22.59 -6.53 24.51
CA PRO A 653 -21.74 -7.63 24.05
C PRO A 653 -21.13 -8.42 25.22
N PHE A 654 -21.20 -9.75 25.13
CA PHE A 654 -20.74 -10.71 26.15
C PHE A 654 -21.43 -10.61 27.53
N SER A 655 -22.40 -9.71 27.67
CA SER A 655 -23.07 -9.32 28.92
C SER A 655 -24.61 -9.40 28.79
N ASN A 656 -25.34 -9.09 29.86
CA ASN A 656 -26.81 -8.98 29.83
C ASN A 656 -27.28 -7.54 29.61
N PRO A 657 -28.42 -7.34 28.90
CA PRO A 657 -29.25 -8.36 28.26
C PRO A 657 -28.73 -8.80 26.87
N PRO A 658 -29.10 -10.01 26.39
CA PRO A 658 -28.70 -10.49 25.07
C PRO A 658 -29.46 -9.82 23.91
N GLY A 659 -28.87 -9.96 22.72
CA GLY A 659 -29.37 -9.42 21.46
C GLY A 659 -28.59 -8.20 20.99
N LEU A 660 -28.85 -7.79 19.75
CA LEU A 660 -28.20 -6.65 19.10
C LEU A 660 -29.17 -5.48 18.90
N ASN A 661 -28.66 -4.26 18.75
CA ASN A 661 -29.38 -3.17 18.08
C ASN A 661 -28.74 -2.99 16.70
N ILE A 662 -29.55 -2.82 15.66
CA ILE A 662 -29.03 -2.58 14.29
C ILE A 662 -28.58 -1.12 14.21
N GLY A 663 -27.53 -0.85 13.45
CA GLY A 663 -27.07 0.50 13.15
C GLY A 663 -26.82 0.71 11.66
N GLU A 664 -26.53 1.96 11.30
CA GLU A 664 -26.01 2.37 10.00
C GLU A 664 -24.68 3.10 10.19
N ALA A 665 -23.84 3.05 9.17
CA ALA A 665 -22.57 3.75 9.15
C ALA A 665 -22.05 3.90 7.72
N SER A 666 -21.09 4.80 7.53
CA SER A 666 -20.16 4.75 6.41
C SER A 666 -18.75 5.08 6.89
N CYS A 667 -17.76 4.34 6.42
CA CYS A 667 -16.37 4.61 6.77
C CYS A 667 -15.42 4.16 5.66
N PHE A 668 -14.45 5.01 5.36
CA PHE A 668 -13.49 4.86 4.27
C PHE A 668 -12.09 5.23 4.72
N TRP A 669 -11.10 4.47 4.27
CA TRP A 669 -9.68 4.74 4.42
C TRP A 669 -9.04 4.96 3.05
N VAL A 670 -8.06 5.86 3.02
CA VAL A 670 -7.03 5.88 1.97
C VAL A 670 -5.85 5.08 2.50
N VAL A 671 -5.50 4.03 1.76
CA VAL A 671 -4.36 3.16 2.07
C VAL A 671 -3.34 3.31 0.95
N GLU A 672 -2.10 3.62 1.30
CA GLU A 672 -1.00 3.82 0.37
C GLU A 672 0.14 2.86 0.62
N GLU A 673 0.94 2.63 -0.40
CA GLU A 673 2.27 2.05 -0.27
C GLU A 673 3.15 3.01 0.56
N MET A 674 3.75 2.48 1.63
CA MET A 674 4.41 3.31 2.64
C MET A 674 5.58 4.12 2.08
N GLU A 675 6.42 3.59 1.18
CA GLU A 675 7.48 4.40 0.56
C GLU A 675 6.89 5.64 -0.15
N GLN A 676 5.85 5.48 -0.96
CA GLN A 676 5.17 6.60 -1.62
C GLN A 676 4.56 7.58 -0.62
N ALA A 677 3.83 7.09 0.38
CA ALA A 677 3.26 7.92 1.43
C ALA A 677 4.35 8.73 2.13
N LEU A 678 5.51 8.10 2.35
CA LEU A 678 6.64 8.75 2.98
C LEU A 678 7.27 9.85 2.10
N LEU A 679 7.49 9.55 0.82
CA LEU A 679 8.09 10.49 -0.12
C LEU A 679 7.26 11.76 -0.35
N ARG A 680 5.95 11.68 -0.21
CA ARG A 680 5.04 12.83 -0.31
C ARG A 680 4.70 13.49 1.05
N ASN A 681 5.39 13.11 2.12
CA ASN A 681 5.16 13.59 3.50
C ASN A 681 3.72 13.38 4.01
N ALA A 682 3.09 12.26 3.66
CA ALA A 682 1.76 11.92 4.16
C ALA A 682 1.78 11.59 5.66
N ARG A 683 0.75 12.03 6.39
CA ARG A 683 0.52 11.58 7.76
C ARG A 683 0.13 10.11 7.74
N CYS A 684 0.84 9.29 8.50
CA CYS A 684 0.57 7.86 8.60
C CYS A 684 -0.15 7.57 9.93
N LEU A 685 -1.35 7.00 9.87
CA LEU A 685 -2.18 6.73 11.05
C LEU A 685 -1.91 5.35 11.66
N GLY A 686 -1.53 4.39 10.84
CA GLY A 686 -1.31 2.99 11.18
C GLY A 686 -1.11 2.20 9.90
N LYS A 687 -0.89 0.90 9.99
CA LYS A 687 -0.74 0.05 8.80
C LYS A 687 -1.39 -1.31 8.97
N ILE A 688 -1.91 -1.84 7.86
CA ILE A 688 -2.49 -3.18 7.79
C ILE A 688 -1.34 -4.15 7.55
N ILE A 689 -1.10 -5.03 8.52
CA ILE A 689 0.09 -5.90 8.52
C ILE A 689 -0.25 -7.36 8.31
N GLY A 690 -1.48 -7.80 8.59
CA GLY A 690 -1.95 -9.14 8.23
C GLY A 690 -3.46 -9.21 8.12
N HIS A 691 -3.95 -10.19 7.37
CA HIS A 691 -5.39 -10.47 7.25
C HIS A 691 -5.70 -11.95 6.99
N ALA A 692 -6.93 -12.34 7.26
CA ALA A 692 -7.46 -13.64 6.88
C ALA A 692 -8.96 -13.59 6.60
N THR A 693 -9.41 -14.45 5.68
CA THR A 693 -10.81 -14.83 5.51
C THR A 693 -10.91 -16.35 5.62
N THR A 694 -11.90 -16.87 6.36
CA THR A 694 -12.09 -18.31 6.54
C THR A 694 -13.57 -18.69 6.60
N CYS A 695 -13.88 -19.99 6.68
CA CYS A 695 -15.26 -20.46 6.89
C CYS A 695 -15.44 -21.45 8.03
N ASP A 696 -16.58 -21.35 8.72
CA ASP A 696 -17.02 -22.36 9.69
C ASP A 696 -17.43 -23.68 9.02
N ALA A 697 -18.08 -23.62 7.84
CA ALA A 697 -18.75 -24.73 7.18
C ALA A 697 -19.66 -25.52 8.14
N TYR A 698 -20.58 -24.81 8.81
CA TYR A 698 -21.40 -25.34 9.90
C TYR A 698 -22.91 -25.12 9.72
N HIS A 699 -23.38 -23.87 9.70
CA HIS A 699 -24.81 -23.53 9.62
C HIS A 699 -25.02 -22.16 8.94
N PRO A 700 -26.14 -21.93 8.21
CA PRO A 700 -26.40 -20.66 7.53
C PRO A 700 -26.46 -19.43 8.45
N THR A 701 -26.91 -19.57 9.70
CA THR A 701 -27.07 -18.42 10.61
C THR A 701 -26.41 -18.59 11.97
N SER A 702 -25.99 -19.80 12.32
CA SER A 702 -25.44 -20.10 13.65
C SER A 702 -23.93 -20.28 13.54
N PRO A 703 -23.14 -19.68 14.43
CA PRO A 703 -21.70 -19.89 14.45
C PRO A 703 -21.37 -21.32 14.88
N ASP A 704 -20.19 -21.81 14.54
CA ASP A 704 -19.69 -23.08 15.10
C ASP A 704 -19.53 -22.95 16.64
N PRO A 705 -20.32 -23.68 17.45
CA PRO A 705 -20.28 -23.58 18.92
C PRO A 705 -18.95 -24.06 19.53
N ARG A 706 -18.07 -24.66 18.73
CA ARG A 706 -16.70 -25.01 19.15
C ARG A 706 -15.78 -23.79 19.13
N GLY A 707 -16.08 -22.74 18.37
CA GLY A 707 -15.21 -21.59 18.17
C GLY A 707 -13.98 -21.89 17.29
N ASP A 708 -14.02 -22.95 16.49
CA ASP A 708 -12.87 -23.38 15.68
C ASP A 708 -12.59 -22.41 14.52
N GLY A 709 -13.62 -21.90 13.83
CA GLY A 709 -13.45 -20.90 12.78
C GLY A 709 -12.93 -19.56 13.29
N VAL A 710 -13.38 -19.14 14.48
CA VAL A 710 -12.85 -17.97 15.20
C VAL A 710 -11.35 -18.12 15.45
N CYS A 711 -10.93 -19.24 16.08
CA CYS A 711 -9.53 -19.52 16.37
C CYS A 711 -8.68 -19.59 15.09
N ARG A 712 -9.19 -20.25 14.04
CA ARG A 712 -8.53 -20.36 12.74
C ARG A 712 -8.28 -18.99 12.10
N THR A 713 -9.30 -18.13 12.10
CA THR A 713 -9.24 -16.82 11.46
C THR A 713 -8.23 -15.92 12.16
N LEU A 714 -8.27 -15.87 13.49
CA LEU A 714 -7.32 -15.07 14.27
C LEU A 714 -5.89 -15.56 14.07
N LYS A 715 -5.68 -16.88 14.14
CA LYS A 715 -4.37 -17.47 13.89
C LYS A 715 -3.84 -17.16 12.49
N ALA A 716 -4.66 -17.36 11.45
CA ALA A 716 -4.25 -17.09 10.08
C ALA A 716 -3.90 -15.62 9.85
N ALA A 717 -4.63 -14.67 10.45
CA ALA A 717 -4.33 -13.24 10.34
C ALA A 717 -3.05 -12.85 11.09
N LEU A 718 -2.79 -13.45 12.25
CA LEU A 718 -1.54 -13.25 13.00
C LEU A 718 -0.34 -13.85 12.24
N ASP A 719 -0.47 -15.09 11.76
CA ASP A 719 0.55 -15.78 10.96
C ASP A 719 0.89 -14.97 9.69
N ASP A 720 -0.11 -14.34 9.08
CA ASP A 720 0.07 -13.45 7.93
C ASP A 720 0.81 -12.16 8.27
N SER A 721 0.64 -11.65 9.49
CA SER A 721 1.31 -10.43 9.94
C SER A 721 2.80 -10.57 10.21
N GLY A 722 3.29 -11.81 10.35
CA GLY A 722 4.67 -12.08 10.75
C GLY A 722 5.01 -11.64 12.18
N MET A 723 3.99 -11.36 13.00
CA MET A 723 4.12 -10.93 14.40
C MET A 723 3.72 -12.05 15.37
N GLU A 724 4.15 -11.92 16.61
CA GLU A 724 3.83 -12.87 17.68
C GLU A 724 2.66 -12.38 18.52
N LEU A 725 2.00 -13.32 19.20
CA LEU A 725 0.81 -13.05 20.01
C LEU A 725 1.08 -12.04 21.16
N GLU A 726 2.31 -11.99 21.66
CA GLU A 726 2.82 -11.04 22.66
C GLU A 726 2.71 -9.57 22.22
N ASN A 727 2.69 -9.31 20.91
CA ASN A 727 2.65 -7.95 20.39
C ASN A 727 1.24 -7.34 20.42
N ILE A 728 0.20 -8.16 20.60
CA ILE A 728 -1.20 -7.72 20.53
C ILE A 728 -1.61 -6.98 21.81
N GLY A 729 -2.03 -5.73 21.65
CA GLY A 729 -2.54 -4.89 22.73
C GLY A 729 -3.94 -5.27 23.20
N CYS A 730 -4.84 -5.52 22.25
CA CYS A 730 -6.22 -5.98 22.43
C CYS A 730 -6.76 -6.68 21.18
N ILE A 731 -7.87 -7.41 21.34
CA ILE A 731 -8.65 -7.99 20.25
C ILE A 731 -10.02 -7.31 20.23
N ASN A 732 -10.35 -6.60 19.15
CA ASN A 732 -11.72 -6.19 18.88
C ASN A 732 -12.49 -7.39 18.33
N GLY A 733 -13.33 -7.96 19.18
CA GLY A 733 -14.23 -9.04 18.81
C GLY A 733 -15.39 -8.57 17.94
N HIS A 734 -16.02 -9.52 17.25
CA HIS A 734 -17.30 -9.32 16.61
C HIS A 734 -18.40 -8.95 17.61
N GLY A 735 -18.44 -9.57 18.79
CA GLY A 735 -19.24 -9.19 19.96
C GLY A 735 -20.58 -8.55 19.63
N THR A 736 -21.50 -9.29 19.01
CA THR A 736 -22.80 -8.75 18.55
C THR A 736 -23.77 -8.47 19.68
N GLY A 737 -23.56 -9.08 20.85
CA GLY A 737 -24.55 -9.11 21.92
C GLY A 737 -25.43 -10.36 21.87
N THR A 738 -25.41 -11.13 20.78
CA THR A 738 -26.20 -12.36 20.68
C THR A 738 -25.56 -13.50 21.46
N GLU A 739 -26.39 -14.33 22.10
CA GLU A 739 -25.91 -15.37 23.01
C GLU A 739 -25.06 -16.45 22.32
N ALA A 740 -25.43 -16.85 21.11
CA ALA A 740 -24.71 -17.87 20.35
C ALA A 740 -23.34 -17.37 19.87
N ASN A 741 -23.28 -16.19 19.26
CA ASN A 741 -22.04 -15.58 18.78
C ASN A 741 -21.06 -15.37 19.93
N ASP A 742 -21.46 -14.61 20.94
CA ASP A 742 -20.53 -14.13 21.97
C ASP A 742 -19.91 -15.30 22.75
N ARG A 743 -20.63 -16.41 22.90
CA ARG A 743 -20.13 -17.66 23.51
C ARG A 743 -19.14 -18.38 22.60
N ALA A 744 -19.49 -18.58 21.32
CA ALA A 744 -18.62 -19.26 20.35
C ALA A 744 -17.32 -18.46 20.13
N GLU A 745 -17.45 -17.14 20.04
CA GLU A 745 -16.37 -16.19 19.93
C GLU A 745 -15.46 -16.20 21.16
N SER A 746 -16.01 -16.09 22.37
CA SER A 746 -15.21 -16.14 23.60
C SER A 746 -14.42 -17.44 23.70
N LYS A 747 -15.02 -18.56 23.31
CA LYS A 747 -14.35 -19.87 23.28
C LYS A 747 -13.24 -19.94 22.22
N GLY A 748 -13.49 -19.39 21.03
CA GLY A 748 -12.50 -19.37 19.95
C GLY A 748 -11.32 -18.46 20.25
N ILE A 749 -11.57 -17.26 20.80
CA ILE A 749 -10.52 -16.35 21.26
C ILE A 749 -9.72 -17.00 22.40
N SER A 750 -10.39 -17.64 23.38
CA SER A 750 -9.71 -18.36 24.46
C SER A 750 -8.76 -19.44 23.94
N LYS A 751 -9.18 -20.23 22.94
CA LYS A 751 -8.29 -21.21 22.28
C LYS A 751 -7.08 -20.56 21.59
N PHE A 752 -7.29 -19.42 20.95
CA PHE A 752 -6.25 -18.69 20.24
C PHE A 752 -5.22 -18.07 21.20
N ILE A 753 -5.67 -17.42 22.27
CA ILE A 753 -4.77 -16.70 23.19
C ILE A 753 -4.13 -17.61 24.26
N GLY A 754 -4.69 -18.81 24.49
CA GLY A 754 -4.22 -19.75 25.50
C GLY A 754 -4.35 -19.16 26.91
N GLU A 755 -3.25 -19.17 27.67
CA GLU A 755 -3.19 -18.64 29.05
C GLU A 755 -2.95 -17.12 29.11
N LYS A 756 -2.73 -16.46 27.97
CA LYS A 756 -2.45 -15.02 27.95
C LYS A 756 -3.70 -14.21 28.26
N GLN A 757 -3.53 -13.11 28.98
CA GLN A 757 -4.60 -12.18 29.32
C GLN A 757 -4.64 -11.00 28.34
N ILE A 758 -5.06 -11.26 27.10
CA ILE A 758 -5.25 -10.21 26.09
C ILE A 758 -6.68 -9.66 26.22
N PRO A 759 -6.88 -8.35 26.44
CA PRO A 759 -8.21 -7.76 26.54
C PRO A 759 -9.00 -7.90 25.24
N VAL A 760 -10.29 -8.16 25.37
CA VAL A 760 -11.27 -8.24 24.28
C VAL A 760 -12.24 -7.08 24.39
N VAL A 761 -12.53 -6.41 23.29
CA VAL A 761 -13.48 -5.28 23.26
C VAL A 761 -14.53 -5.50 22.19
N SER A 762 -15.73 -4.93 22.37
CA SER A 762 -16.70 -4.79 21.29
C SER A 762 -17.22 -3.36 21.21
N THR A 763 -16.79 -2.65 20.18
CA THR A 763 -17.24 -1.28 19.92
C THR A 763 -18.68 -1.21 19.40
N LYS A 764 -19.32 -2.34 19.05
CA LYS A 764 -20.76 -2.38 18.75
C LYS A 764 -21.63 -1.93 19.92
N SER A 765 -21.12 -2.02 21.15
CA SER A 765 -21.76 -1.45 22.33
C SER A 765 -22.04 0.06 22.21
N PHE A 766 -21.27 0.78 21.38
CA PHE A 766 -21.46 2.21 21.13
C PHE A 766 -22.51 2.51 20.06
N PHE A 767 -22.49 1.83 18.92
CA PHE A 767 -23.24 2.24 17.72
C PHE A 767 -24.19 1.16 17.19
N GLY A 768 -24.27 0.00 17.84
CA GLY A 768 -25.01 -1.15 17.35
C GLY A 768 -24.25 -1.92 16.26
N HIS A 769 -24.98 -2.75 15.52
CA HIS A 769 -24.43 -3.56 14.45
C HIS A 769 -24.69 -2.88 13.09
N CYS A 770 -23.67 -2.19 12.56
CA CYS A 770 -23.72 -1.43 11.30
C CYS A 770 -23.53 -2.30 10.05
N MET A 771 -24.04 -3.54 10.09
CA MET A 771 -24.07 -4.49 8.98
C MET A 771 -22.67 -4.66 8.35
N GLY A 772 -22.51 -4.54 7.03
CA GLY A 772 -21.25 -4.78 6.33
C GLY A 772 -20.20 -3.70 6.55
N THR A 773 -20.61 -2.50 6.97
CA THR A 773 -19.71 -1.38 7.31
C THR A 773 -19.04 -1.53 8.67
N THR A 774 -19.59 -2.37 9.53
CA THR A 774 -19.08 -2.65 10.89
C THR A 774 -17.57 -2.84 10.92
N GLY A 775 -17.01 -3.71 10.08
CA GLY A 775 -15.61 -4.10 10.14
C GLY A 775 -14.61 -2.94 10.12
N ILE A 776 -14.73 -2.05 9.14
CA ILE A 776 -13.84 -0.89 9.02
C ILE A 776 -14.14 0.20 10.07
N LEU A 777 -15.39 0.35 10.51
CA LEU A 777 -15.73 1.27 11.61
C LEU A 777 -15.07 0.82 12.92
N GLU A 778 -15.11 -0.48 13.23
CA GLU A 778 -14.45 -1.06 14.41
C GLU A 778 -12.93 -0.92 14.35
N ALA A 779 -12.35 -1.21 13.18
CA ALA A 779 -10.93 -0.99 12.95
C ALA A 779 -10.55 0.49 13.15
N THR A 780 -11.40 1.42 12.70
CA THR A 780 -11.19 2.88 12.87
C THR A 780 -11.27 3.30 14.34
N CYS A 781 -12.22 2.75 15.10
CA CYS A 781 -12.34 3.01 16.54
C CYS A 781 -11.06 2.56 17.28
N ASN A 782 -10.57 1.36 16.97
CA ASN A 782 -9.38 0.81 17.62
C ASN A 782 -8.08 1.48 17.15
N LEU A 783 -8.00 1.91 15.88
CA LEU A 783 -6.89 2.72 15.36
C LEU A 783 -6.80 4.07 16.07
N SER A 784 -7.95 4.75 16.21
CA SER A 784 -8.06 5.99 16.98
C SER A 784 -7.66 5.78 18.45
N ALA A 785 -8.13 4.69 19.07
CA ALA A 785 -7.83 4.39 20.47
C ALA A 785 -6.35 4.06 20.71
N MET A 786 -5.75 3.24 19.84
CA MET A 786 -4.32 2.93 19.85
C MET A 786 -3.46 4.18 19.73
N ASN A 787 -3.78 5.07 18.79
CA ASN A 787 -3.09 6.36 18.62
C ASN A 787 -3.34 7.31 19.80
N GLY A 788 -4.47 7.15 20.50
CA GLY A 788 -4.82 7.90 21.70
C GLY A 788 -4.25 7.33 23.01
N GLY A 789 -3.55 6.18 22.97
CA GLY A 789 -2.94 5.54 24.14
C GLY A 789 -3.93 4.84 25.09
N PHE A 790 -5.04 4.31 24.57
CA PHE A 790 -6.04 3.61 25.40
C PHE A 790 -6.72 2.46 24.66
N ILE A 791 -7.26 1.51 25.42
CA ILE A 791 -8.18 0.48 24.94
C ILE A 791 -9.62 0.96 25.18
N PRO A 792 -10.50 0.96 24.16
CA PRO A 792 -11.88 1.40 24.34
C PRO A 792 -12.67 0.41 25.22
N PRO A 793 -13.67 0.86 25.99
CA PRO A 793 -14.48 -0.03 26.79
C PRO A 793 -15.50 -0.82 25.95
N THR A 794 -16.01 -1.91 26.50
CA THR A 794 -17.32 -2.44 26.11
C THR A 794 -18.37 -1.79 27.02
N VAL A 795 -19.19 -0.87 26.49
CA VAL A 795 -20.20 -0.15 27.28
C VAL A 795 -21.48 -0.99 27.47
N ASN A 796 -22.34 -0.57 28.40
CA ASN A 796 -23.56 -1.28 28.83
C ASN A 796 -23.28 -2.66 29.46
N PHE A 797 -22.07 -2.88 29.95
CA PHE A 797 -21.66 -4.16 30.52
C PHE A 797 -22.11 -4.26 31.98
N SER A 798 -22.94 -5.24 32.31
CA SER A 798 -23.43 -5.49 33.67
C SER A 798 -22.61 -6.60 34.32
N GLU A 799 -22.73 -7.81 33.80
CA GLU A 799 -21.99 -8.99 34.21
C GLU A 799 -21.74 -9.90 33.00
N ALA A 800 -20.66 -10.68 33.03
CA ALA A 800 -20.34 -11.59 31.96
C ALA A 800 -21.34 -12.76 31.91
N ARG A 801 -21.81 -13.13 30.70
CA ARG A 801 -22.70 -14.28 30.53
C ARG A 801 -21.96 -15.62 30.65
N PRO A 802 -22.67 -16.71 30.99
CA PRO A 802 -22.07 -18.05 31.01
C PRO A 802 -21.35 -18.41 29.70
N GLY A 803 -20.07 -18.77 29.79
CA GLY A 803 -19.20 -19.08 28.65
C GLY A 803 -18.47 -17.88 28.05
N CYS A 804 -18.75 -16.66 28.51
CA CYS A 804 -17.98 -15.45 28.21
C CYS A 804 -17.02 -15.21 29.39
N THR A 805 -15.76 -15.62 29.25
CA THR A 805 -14.79 -15.71 30.37
C THR A 805 -13.57 -14.80 30.23
N LEU A 806 -13.52 -13.97 29.19
CA LEU A 806 -12.37 -13.11 28.88
C LEU A 806 -12.46 -11.75 29.58
N ASP A 807 -11.38 -10.97 29.52
CA ASP A 807 -11.37 -9.58 29.98
C ASP A 807 -12.03 -8.67 28.93
N TYR A 808 -13.28 -8.27 29.16
CA TYR A 808 -14.09 -7.50 28.20
C TYR A 808 -13.97 -5.97 28.30
N VAL A 809 -13.09 -5.46 29.17
CA VAL A 809 -12.91 -4.02 29.43
C VAL A 809 -14.25 -3.30 29.73
N PRO A 810 -14.97 -3.66 30.81
CA PRO A 810 -16.33 -3.19 31.04
C PRO A 810 -16.41 -1.70 31.36
N ASN A 811 -17.22 -0.95 30.59
CA ASN A 811 -17.70 0.42 30.81
C ASN A 811 -16.67 1.56 30.85
N ALA A 812 -15.42 1.33 31.25
CA ALA A 812 -14.39 2.37 31.36
C ALA A 812 -13.18 2.06 30.47
N ALA A 813 -12.76 3.06 29.69
CA ALA A 813 -11.55 2.97 28.88
C ALA A 813 -10.34 2.64 29.77
N ARG A 814 -9.41 1.84 29.24
CA ARG A 814 -8.17 1.48 29.94
C ARG A 814 -7.00 2.18 29.28
N GLU A 815 -6.30 3.05 30.01
CA GLU A 815 -5.05 3.64 29.52
C GLU A 815 -4.01 2.53 29.30
N LYS A 816 -3.48 2.47 28.09
CA LYS A 816 -2.46 1.50 27.68
C LYS A 816 -1.85 1.98 26.37
N ASP A 817 -0.53 2.18 26.35
CA ASP A 817 0.19 2.34 25.10
C ASP A 817 0.53 0.94 24.53
N TYR A 818 0.14 0.67 23.29
CA TYR A 818 0.35 -0.61 22.64
C TYR A 818 0.58 -0.44 21.14
N GLN A 819 1.20 -1.44 20.51
CA GLN A 819 1.74 -1.32 19.15
C GLN A 819 0.81 -1.82 18.06
N MET A 820 -0.11 -2.73 18.38
CA MET A 820 -1.04 -3.31 17.41
C MET A 820 -2.29 -3.91 18.07
N PHE A 821 -3.36 -4.03 17.29
CA PHE A 821 -4.59 -4.74 17.66
C PHE A 821 -5.04 -5.67 16.54
N MET A 822 -5.90 -6.61 16.89
CA MET A 822 -6.65 -7.42 15.92
C MET A 822 -8.11 -6.97 15.90
N SER A 823 -8.74 -6.97 14.73
CA SER A 823 -10.19 -6.77 14.60
C SER A 823 -10.78 -7.88 13.77
N ALA A 824 -11.84 -8.53 14.25
CA ALA A 824 -12.45 -9.70 13.61
C ALA A 824 -13.97 -9.64 13.56
N ASN A 825 -14.54 -10.23 12.50
CA ASN A 825 -15.98 -10.27 12.24
C ASN A 825 -16.39 -11.67 11.78
N TYR A 826 -17.47 -12.20 12.36
CA TYR A 826 -17.98 -13.55 12.12
C TYR A 826 -19.44 -13.46 11.66
N ALA A 827 -19.65 -13.57 10.36
CA ALA A 827 -20.93 -13.30 9.72
C ALA A 827 -21.78 -14.57 9.53
N PHE A 828 -23.06 -14.37 9.20
CA PHE A 828 -23.92 -15.43 8.67
C PHE A 828 -23.29 -16.09 7.45
N GLY A 829 -23.70 -17.32 7.15
CA GLY A 829 -23.02 -18.20 6.18
C GLY A 829 -21.71 -18.79 6.70
N GLY A 830 -21.29 -18.42 7.93
CA GLY A 830 -20.02 -18.83 8.51
C GLY A 830 -18.82 -18.12 7.87
N ASN A 831 -19.02 -16.95 7.27
CA ASN A 831 -17.93 -16.14 6.72
C ASN A 831 -17.20 -15.42 7.85
N ASN A 832 -15.92 -15.72 8.01
CA ASN A 832 -15.09 -15.13 9.05
C ASN A 832 -13.99 -14.27 8.42
N ALA A 833 -13.72 -13.09 8.98
CA ALA A 833 -12.60 -12.26 8.56
C ALA A 833 -11.89 -11.62 9.76
N ALA A 834 -10.58 -11.44 9.66
CA ALA A 834 -9.80 -10.68 10.63
C ALA A 834 -8.70 -9.87 9.95
N VAL A 835 -8.36 -8.73 10.55
CA VAL A 835 -7.22 -7.88 10.18
C VAL A 835 -6.36 -7.58 11.40
N VAL A 836 -5.07 -7.40 11.17
CA VAL A 836 -4.07 -7.00 12.14
C VAL A 836 -3.54 -5.63 11.75
N ILE A 837 -3.65 -4.66 12.65
CA ILE A 837 -3.27 -3.27 12.41
C ILE A 837 -2.25 -2.85 13.46
N SER A 838 -1.12 -2.29 13.01
CA SER A 838 -0.09 -1.74 13.89
C SER A 838 0.00 -0.23 13.80
N LYS A 839 0.71 0.39 14.75
CA LYS A 839 1.29 1.71 14.54
C LYS A 839 2.12 1.70 13.25
N TRP A 840 2.15 2.84 12.57
CA TRP A 840 2.76 2.94 11.24
C TRP A 840 4.28 2.68 11.28
N ASP A 841 4.93 3.06 12.39
CA ASP A 841 6.37 2.98 12.62
C ASP A 841 6.83 1.65 13.26
N THR A 842 5.90 0.74 13.59
CA THR A 842 6.26 -0.59 14.10
C THR A 842 7.03 -1.36 13.04
N PRO A 843 8.27 -1.83 13.27
CA PRO A 843 8.99 -2.65 12.30
C PRO A 843 8.26 -3.97 12.06
N VAL A 844 8.08 -4.35 10.79
CA VAL A 844 7.43 -5.60 10.39
C VAL A 844 8.34 -6.34 9.43
N LYS A 845 8.53 -7.64 9.66
CA LYS A 845 9.26 -8.49 8.72
C LYS A 845 8.38 -8.74 7.51
N GLN A 846 8.80 -8.23 6.35
CA GLN A 846 8.10 -8.51 5.11
C GLN A 846 8.18 -10.00 4.80
N ARG A 847 7.02 -10.62 4.49
CA ARG A 847 6.97 -12.00 4.01
C ARG A 847 7.66 -12.08 2.64
N SER A 848 8.37 -13.18 2.38
CA SER A 848 9.01 -13.42 1.08
C SER A 848 7.97 -13.38 -0.04
N THR A 849 8.23 -12.57 -1.07
CA THR A 849 7.39 -12.38 -2.27
C THR A 849 7.56 -13.49 -3.30
N ALA A 850 7.98 -14.70 -2.90
CA ALA A 850 8.13 -15.81 -3.83
C ALA A 850 6.74 -16.23 -4.36
N THR A 851 6.39 -15.71 -5.53
CA THR A 851 5.08 -15.91 -6.16
C THR A 851 4.89 -17.37 -6.51
N GLU A 852 3.89 -17.99 -5.91
CA GLU A 852 3.48 -19.35 -6.26
C GLU A 852 2.76 -19.37 -7.62
N ARG A 853 2.96 -20.43 -8.41
CA ARG A 853 2.24 -20.63 -9.68
C ARG A 853 0.91 -21.30 -9.41
N VAL A 854 -0.13 -20.87 -10.13
CA VAL A 854 -1.51 -21.28 -9.86
C VAL A 854 -2.12 -21.95 -11.09
N PHE A 855 -2.72 -23.10 -10.87
CA PHE A 855 -3.24 -23.97 -11.93
C PHE A 855 -4.72 -24.25 -11.73
N ILE A 856 -5.47 -24.29 -12.83
CA ILE A 856 -6.83 -24.78 -12.89
C ILE A 856 -6.77 -26.29 -13.10
N THR A 857 -7.35 -27.06 -12.18
CA THR A 857 -7.32 -28.55 -12.22
C THR A 857 -8.68 -29.18 -12.46
N GLY A 858 -9.77 -28.44 -12.25
CA GLY A 858 -11.12 -28.93 -12.48
C GLY A 858 -12.08 -27.83 -12.91
N ALA A 859 -13.12 -28.22 -13.65
CA ALA A 859 -14.19 -27.33 -14.11
C ALA A 859 -15.54 -28.02 -13.90
N GLY A 860 -16.55 -27.25 -13.49
CA GLY A 860 -17.92 -27.71 -13.30
C GLY A 860 -18.90 -26.68 -13.85
N ALA A 861 -20.01 -27.16 -14.41
CA ALA A 861 -20.97 -26.31 -15.10
C ALA A 861 -22.41 -26.80 -14.94
N VAL A 862 -23.30 -25.87 -14.60
CA VAL A 862 -24.75 -26.04 -14.50
C VAL A 862 -25.39 -24.95 -15.36
N SER A 863 -26.26 -25.33 -16.29
CA SER A 863 -27.04 -24.39 -17.10
C SER A 863 -28.33 -25.04 -17.57
N SER A 864 -29.08 -24.33 -18.41
CA SER A 864 -30.25 -24.86 -19.12
C SER A 864 -29.95 -26.07 -20.02
N LEU A 865 -28.68 -26.30 -20.41
CA LEU A 865 -28.28 -27.45 -21.21
C LEU A 865 -28.03 -28.72 -20.39
N GLY A 866 -27.76 -28.59 -19.08
CA GLY A 866 -27.47 -29.70 -18.19
C GLY A 866 -26.74 -29.30 -16.91
N ILE A 867 -26.56 -30.28 -16.01
CA ILE A 867 -26.08 -30.05 -14.62
C ILE A 867 -24.62 -30.50 -14.37
N LYS A 868 -23.88 -30.88 -15.42
CA LYS A 868 -22.45 -31.24 -15.36
C LYS A 868 -21.70 -30.67 -16.57
N ALA A 869 -20.40 -30.43 -16.42
CA ALA A 869 -19.54 -29.95 -17.50
C ALA A 869 -19.59 -30.86 -18.75
N SER A 870 -19.59 -32.18 -18.55
CA SER A 870 -19.68 -33.15 -19.65
C SER A 870 -20.98 -33.03 -20.46
N VAL A 871 -22.12 -32.86 -19.78
CA VAL A 871 -23.45 -32.79 -20.42
C VAL A 871 -23.62 -31.47 -21.16
N ASN A 872 -23.17 -30.37 -20.56
CA ASN A 872 -23.16 -29.07 -21.22
C ASN A 872 -22.28 -29.08 -22.48
N LEU A 873 -21.09 -29.67 -22.41
CA LEU A 873 -20.19 -29.78 -23.57
C LEU A 873 -20.80 -30.61 -24.70
N GLU A 874 -21.43 -31.76 -24.39
CA GLU A 874 -22.11 -32.59 -25.38
C GLU A 874 -23.26 -31.81 -26.05
N ALA A 875 -24.07 -31.11 -25.27
CA ALA A 875 -25.15 -30.25 -25.77
C ALA A 875 -24.65 -29.17 -26.75
N LEU A 876 -23.53 -28.52 -26.42
CA LEU A 876 -22.94 -27.48 -27.25
C LEU A 876 -22.42 -28.03 -28.58
N LYS A 877 -21.79 -29.22 -28.56
CA LYS A 877 -21.34 -29.91 -29.79
C LYS A 877 -22.50 -30.32 -30.69
N GLU A 878 -23.65 -30.66 -30.11
CA GLU A 878 -24.90 -30.93 -30.81
C GLU A 878 -25.64 -29.65 -31.26
N ASN A 879 -25.08 -28.46 -30.96
CA ASN A 879 -25.67 -27.16 -31.23
C ASN A 879 -27.05 -26.95 -30.57
N ARG A 880 -27.30 -27.61 -29.41
CA ARG A 880 -28.55 -27.48 -28.67
C ARG A 880 -28.68 -26.10 -28.03
N VAL A 881 -29.93 -25.65 -27.90
CA VAL A 881 -30.31 -24.41 -27.22
C VAL A 881 -31.18 -24.76 -26.03
N GLY A 882 -30.85 -24.23 -24.86
CA GLY A 882 -31.53 -24.45 -23.59
C GLY A 882 -32.53 -23.35 -23.23
N THR A 883 -32.62 -22.25 -23.99
CA THR A 883 -33.65 -21.23 -23.77
C THR A 883 -35.03 -21.80 -24.09
N GLY A 884 -35.96 -21.67 -23.15
CA GLY A 884 -37.31 -22.20 -23.27
C GLY A 884 -38.35 -21.35 -22.52
N PRO A 885 -39.64 -21.74 -22.57
CA PRO A 885 -40.72 -20.97 -21.97
C PRO A 885 -40.54 -20.74 -20.46
N VAL A 886 -40.78 -19.51 -19.99
CA VAL A 886 -40.72 -19.14 -18.56
C VAL A 886 -41.94 -19.56 -17.75
N SER A 887 -42.59 -20.66 -18.12
CA SER A 887 -43.81 -21.15 -17.46
C SER A 887 -43.64 -21.40 -15.96
N ARG A 888 -42.41 -21.70 -15.49
CA ARG A 888 -42.08 -21.85 -14.07
C ARG A 888 -42.29 -20.58 -13.24
N LEU A 889 -42.27 -19.39 -13.85
CA LEU A 889 -42.37 -18.11 -13.14
C LEU A 889 -43.83 -17.69 -12.84
N ASN A 890 -44.83 -18.25 -13.54
CA ASN A 890 -46.26 -17.98 -13.33
C ASN A 890 -46.66 -16.49 -13.27
N LEU A 891 -46.08 -15.65 -14.13
CA LEU A 891 -46.37 -14.21 -14.19
C LEU A 891 -47.34 -13.88 -15.34
N PRO A 892 -48.46 -13.16 -15.09
CA PRO A 892 -49.34 -12.68 -16.15
C PRO A 892 -48.69 -11.51 -16.92
N GLU A 893 -49.08 -11.33 -18.19
CA GLU A 893 -48.84 -10.09 -18.97
C GLU A 893 -47.37 -9.67 -19.28
N LEU A 894 -46.40 -10.59 -19.17
CA LEU A 894 -45.00 -10.32 -19.62
C LEU A 894 -44.88 -10.17 -21.15
N LYS A 895 -43.97 -9.31 -21.63
CA LYS A 895 -43.60 -9.23 -23.06
C LYS A 895 -42.64 -10.36 -23.43
N SER A 896 -41.57 -10.53 -22.66
CA SER A 896 -40.62 -11.64 -22.77
C SER A 896 -41.24 -12.96 -22.29
N LYS A 897 -41.00 -14.06 -23.02
CA LYS A 897 -41.54 -15.40 -22.78
C LYS A 897 -40.49 -16.50 -22.62
N LEU A 898 -39.21 -16.23 -22.85
CA LEU A 898 -38.13 -17.22 -22.86
C LEU A 898 -37.01 -16.87 -21.87
N ALA A 899 -36.45 -17.90 -21.23
CA ALA A 899 -35.23 -17.81 -20.46
C ALA A 899 -34.47 -19.14 -20.51
N GLY A 900 -33.18 -19.10 -20.20
CA GLY A 900 -32.38 -20.29 -19.97
C GLY A 900 -32.63 -20.86 -18.57
N LEU A 901 -33.58 -21.77 -18.41
CA LEU A 901 -33.90 -22.36 -17.11
C LEU A 901 -33.18 -23.69 -16.89
N VAL A 902 -32.56 -23.87 -15.72
CA VAL A 902 -31.90 -25.11 -15.32
C VAL A 902 -32.97 -26.20 -15.13
N PRO A 903 -32.81 -27.39 -15.74
CA PRO A 903 -33.74 -28.50 -15.53
C PRO A 903 -33.83 -28.89 -14.05
N GLU A 904 -35.00 -29.34 -13.59
CA GLU A 904 -35.12 -29.84 -12.21
C GLU A 904 -34.20 -31.05 -11.98
N PHE A 905 -33.46 -31.04 -10.87
CA PHE A 905 -32.55 -32.11 -10.50
C PHE A 905 -32.48 -32.31 -8.98
N ARG A 906 -31.98 -33.47 -8.56
CA ARG A 906 -31.77 -33.85 -7.16
C ARG A 906 -30.28 -33.88 -6.83
N ALA A 907 -29.94 -33.70 -5.56
CA ALA A 907 -28.56 -33.80 -5.09
C ALA A 907 -27.86 -35.11 -5.53
N SER A 908 -28.60 -36.23 -5.54
CA SER A 908 -28.12 -37.55 -5.97
C SER A 908 -27.69 -37.64 -7.44
N ASP A 909 -28.16 -36.73 -8.28
CA ASP A 909 -27.83 -36.70 -9.72
C ASP A 909 -26.41 -36.14 -9.93
N ILE A 910 -25.92 -35.35 -8.98
CA ILE A 910 -24.55 -34.85 -8.89
C ILE A 910 -23.69 -35.81 -8.06
N ASP A 911 -23.98 -35.92 -6.76
CA ASP A 911 -23.28 -36.78 -5.80
C ASP A 911 -24.22 -37.12 -4.63
N ARG A 912 -24.35 -38.41 -4.31
CA ARG A 912 -25.22 -38.92 -3.23
C ARG A 912 -24.89 -38.38 -1.83
N ARG A 913 -23.71 -37.77 -1.64
CA ARG A 913 -23.27 -37.18 -0.37
C ARG A 913 -23.72 -35.73 -0.20
N LEU A 914 -24.16 -35.07 -1.27
CA LEU A 914 -24.66 -33.70 -1.21
C LEU A 914 -26.02 -33.63 -0.52
N ASN A 915 -26.28 -32.52 0.17
CA ASN A 915 -27.57 -32.24 0.79
C ASN A 915 -28.04 -30.84 0.40
N PHE A 916 -29.18 -30.76 -0.28
CA PHE A 916 -29.81 -29.49 -0.70
C PHE A 916 -30.89 -28.99 0.27
N THR A 917 -31.08 -29.64 1.41
CA THR A 917 -32.09 -29.22 2.39
C THR A 917 -31.79 -27.81 2.90
N GLY A 918 -32.75 -26.89 2.69
CA GLY A 918 -32.65 -25.49 3.10
C GLY A 918 -32.00 -24.56 2.06
N MET A 919 -31.44 -25.10 0.98
CA MET A 919 -30.84 -24.30 -0.09
C MET A 919 -31.90 -23.72 -1.04
N ASN A 920 -31.70 -22.48 -1.46
CA ASN A 920 -32.41 -21.89 -2.60
C ASN A 920 -31.77 -22.33 -3.93
N PRO A 921 -32.43 -22.12 -5.10
CA PRO A 921 -31.93 -22.59 -6.39
C PRO A 921 -30.51 -22.12 -6.73
N ILE A 922 -30.18 -20.84 -6.57
CA ILE A 922 -28.81 -20.35 -6.79
C ILE A 922 -27.75 -21.12 -5.97
N SER A 923 -28.04 -21.45 -4.71
CA SER A 923 -27.14 -22.23 -3.86
C SER A 923 -27.06 -23.70 -4.30
N MET A 924 -28.16 -24.28 -4.78
CA MET A 924 -28.16 -25.63 -5.35
C MET A 924 -27.31 -25.70 -6.63
N TYR A 925 -27.44 -24.71 -7.52
CA TYR A 925 -26.66 -24.63 -8.76
C TYR A 925 -25.16 -24.47 -8.43
N ALA A 926 -24.82 -23.57 -7.51
CA ALA A 926 -23.46 -23.36 -7.07
C ALA A 926 -22.84 -24.60 -6.42
N ALA A 927 -23.59 -25.29 -5.55
CA ALA A 927 -23.12 -26.52 -4.90
C ALA A 927 -22.91 -27.65 -5.91
N ALA A 928 -23.80 -27.78 -6.90
CA ALA A 928 -23.68 -28.75 -7.98
C ALA A 928 -22.45 -28.48 -8.86
N ALA A 929 -22.26 -27.24 -9.32
CA ALA A 929 -21.11 -26.87 -10.14
C ALA A 929 -19.78 -27.06 -9.38
N ALA A 930 -19.72 -26.63 -8.11
CA ALA A 930 -18.53 -26.81 -7.27
C ALA A 930 -18.20 -28.29 -7.02
N ALA A 931 -19.22 -29.13 -6.76
CA ALA A 931 -19.02 -30.56 -6.59
C ALA A 931 -18.52 -31.24 -7.89
N ASP A 932 -19.08 -30.87 -9.03
CA ASP A 932 -18.64 -31.35 -10.35
C ASP A 932 -17.20 -30.92 -10.63
N ALA A 933 -16.84 -29.67 -10.34
CA ALA A 933 -15.48 -29.16 -10.50
C ALA A 933 -14.47 -29.91 -9.62
N LEU A 934 -14.79 -30.16 -8.35
CA LEU A 934 -13.96 -30.95 -7.44
C LEU A 934 -13.82 -32.41 -7.89
N ALA A 935 -14.88 -32.99 -8.45
CA ALA A 935 -14.84 -34.33 -9.02
C ALA A 935 -13.89 -34.38 -10.24
N ASN A 936 -14.01 -33.40 -11.14
CA ASN A 936 -13.14 -33.27 -12.33
C ASN A 936 -11.67 -32.99 -11.95
N ALA A 937 -11.42 -32.27 -10.86
CA ALA A 937 -10.08 -32.10 -10.29
C ALA A 937 -9.54 -33.35 -9.58
N ASN A 938 -10.36 -34.38 -9.36
CA ASN A 938 -10.05 -35.50 -8.47
C ASN A 938 -9.63 -35.02 -7.06
N LEU A 939 -10.29 -33.98 -6.53
CA LEU A 939 -10.01 -33.38 -5.23
C LEU A 939 -11.11 -33.73 -4.22
N ARG A 940 -10.80 -34.64 -3.29
CA ARG A 940 -11.74 -35.01 -2.22
C ARG A 940 -11.44 -34.23 -0.94
N ILE A 941 -12.38 -33.39 -0.54
CA ILE A 941 -12.30 -32.65 0.73
C ILE A 941 -12.49 -33.61 1.90
N LYS A 942 -11.45 -33.74 2.73
CA LYS A 942 -11.41 -34.52 3.97
C LYS A 942 -11.02 -33.58 5.13
N PRO A 943 -11.21 -33.95 6.40
CA PRO A 943 -10.86 -33.08 7.54
C PRO A 943 -9.43 -32.51 7.52
N GLY A 944 -8.43 -33.26 7.02
CA GLY A 944 -7.04 -32.77 6.90
C GLY A 944 -6.78 -31.80 5.74
N VAL A 945 -7.75 -31.63 4.83
CA VAL A 945 -7.66 -30.76 3.64
C VAL A 945 -8.61 -29.56 3.75
N SER A 946 -9.74 -29.72 4.42
CA SER A 946 -10.83 -28.73 4.49
C SER A 946 -10.37 -27.34 4.89
N GLU A 947 -9.38 -27.23 5.77
CA GLU A 947 -8.89 -25.96 6.31
C GLU A 947 -8.00 -25.19 5.32
N ASN A 948 -7.45 -25.90 4.32
CA ASN A 948 -6.62 -25.35 3.23
C ASN A 948 -7.38 -25.28 1.90
N ALA A 949 -8.66 -25.65 1.89
CA ALA A 949 -9.55 -25.61 0.73
C ALA A 949 -10.64 -24.56 0.95
N GLY A 950 -10.68 -23.55 0.09
CA GLY A 950 -11.60 -22.42 0.17
C GLY A 950 -12.62 -22.36 -0.97
N ILE A 951 -13.47 -21.34 -0.91
CA ILE A 951 -14.39 -20.94 -1.98
C ILE A 951 -14.40 -19.43 -2.15
N VAL A 952 -14.45 -18.98 -3.40
CA VAL A 952 -14.70 -17.58 -3.73
C VAL A 952 -15.87 -17.53 -4.69
N MET A 953 -16.91 -16.79 -4.35
CA MET A 953 -18.16 -16.73 -5.11
C MET A 953 -18.35 -15.37 -5.75
N GLY A 954 -18.59 -15.34 -7.06
CA GLY A 954 -18.99 -14.15 -7.82
C GLY A 954 -20.50 -14.10 -7.99
N ILE A 955 -21.14 -12.98 -7.63
CA ILE A 955 -22.60 -12.81 -7.68
C ILE A 955 -22.96 -11.44 -8.26
N CYS A 956 -23.80 -11.42 -9.27
CA CYS A 956 -24.36 -10.23 -9.90
C CYS A 956 -25.62 -9.81 -9.17
N ASN A 957 -26.68 -10.59 -9.34
CA ASN A 957 -27.94 -10.44 -8.65
C ASN A 957 -27.96 -11.43 -7.48
N GLY A 958 -28.22 -10.94 -6.27
CA GLY A 958 -28.24 -11.75 -5.06
C GLY A 958 -29.29 -12.86 -5.10
N SER A 959 -29.31 -13.68 -4.04
CA SER A 959 -30.36 -14.68 -3.83
C SER A 959 -31.76 -14.05 -3.81
N CYS A 960 -32.77 -14.81 -4.25
CA CYS A 960 -34.17 -14.37 -4.28
C CYS A 960 -34.65 -13.89 -2.91
N GLU A 961 -34.99 -12.60 -2.83
CA GLU A 961 -35.48 -11.95 -1.61
C GLU A 961 -37.00 -11.82 -1.53
N SER A 962 -37.71 -12.20 -2.60
CA SER A 962 -39.13 -11.90 -2.79
C SER A 962 -40.03 -12.46 -1.68
N GLY A 963 -39.72 -13.64 -1.12
CA GLY A 963 -40.50 -14.18 0.00
C GLY A 963 -40.47 -13.28 1.24
N HIS A 964 -39.26 -12.82 1.60
CA HIS A 964 -39.06 -11.88 2.71
C HIS A 964 -39.68 -10.52 2.42
N MET A 965 -39.35 -9.93 1.26
CA MET A 965 -39.80 -8.59 0.91
C MET A 965 -41.33 -8.51 0.75
N ASN A 966 -41.97 -9.51 0.12
CA ASN A 966 -43.43 -9.56 0.05
C ASN A 966 -44.06 -9.68 1.44
N SER A 967 -43.52 -10.51 2.33
CA SER A 967 -44.04 -10.62 3.70
C SER A 967 -43.97 -9.27 4.42
N VAL A 968 -42.82 -8.58 4.35
CA VAL A 968 -42.61 -7.28 4.99
C VAL A 968 -43.58 -6.22 4.46
N PHE A 969 -43.78 -6.14 3.15
CA PHE A 969 -44.57 -5.06 2.54
C PHE A 969 -46.05 -5.38 2.32
N THR A 970 -46.52 -6.60 2.58
CA THR A 970 -47.96 -6.94 2.53
C THR A 970 -48.62 -7.05 3.91
N THR A 971 -47.83 -7.20 4.98
CA THR A 971 -48.35 -7.29 6.35
C THR A 971 -48.43 -5.92 7.03
N PRO A 972 -49.39 -5.69 7.97
CA PRO A 972 -49.49 -4.43 8.70
C PRO A 972 -48.35 -4.16 9.69
N ASP A 973 -47.70 -5.21 10.18
CA ASP A 973 -46.67 -5.20 11.24
C ASP A 973 -45.25 -5.47 10.71
N PHE A 974 -45.05 -5.43 9.39
CA PHE A 974 -43.76 -5.68 8.73
C PHE A 974 -43.15 -7.04 9.08
N ALA A 975 -43.98 -8.09 9.19
CA ALA A 975 -43.54 -9.43 9.54
C ALA A 975 -42.56 -10.00 8.48
N ALA A 976 -41.49 -10.64 8.95
CA ALA A 976 -40.48 -11.28 8.09
C ALA A 976 -40.81 -12.75 7.79
N ASP A 977 -40.44 -13.21 6.59
CA ASP A 977 -40.30 -14.65 6.32
C ASP A 977 -38.90 -15.11 6.71
N ILE A 978 -38.81 -15.78 7.86
CA ILE A 978 -37.55 -16.23 8.45
C ILE A 978 -36.83 -17.25 7.57
N ASN A 979 -37.56 -18.08 6.83
CA ASN A 979 -36.95 -19.10 5.97
C ASN A 979 -36.23 -18.46 4.78
N SER A 980 -36.80 -17.38 4.25
CA SER A 980 -36.20 -16.60 3.16
C SER A 980 -35.09 -15.69 3.65
N PHE A 981 -35.26 -15.03 4.81
CA PHE A 981 -34.32 -14.03 5.33
C PHE A 981 -32.89 -14.54 5.49
N SER A 982 -32.68 -15.79 5.92
CA SER A 982 -31.34 -16.37 6.05
C SER A 982 -30.60 -16.56 4.72
N ASN A 983 -31.31 -16.46 3.60
CA ASN A 983 -30.78 -16.72 2.26
C ASN A 983 -30.61 -15.45 1.42
N ILE A 984 -31.17 -14.30 1.80
CA ILE A 984 -31.21 -13.10 0.92
C ILE A 984 -29.86 -12.43 0.70
N THR A 985 -28.93 -12.54 1.66
CA THR A 985 -27.61 -11.93 1.56
C THR A 985 -26.75 -12.69 0.55
N ALA A 986 -26.02 -11.98 -0.31
CA ALA A 986 -25.22 -12.60 -1.38
C ALA A 986 -24.26 -13.71 -0.88
N ASN A 987 -23.65 -13.56 0.29
CA ASN A 987 -22.74 -14.58 0.82
C ASN A 987 -23.40 -15.90 1.26
N SER A 988 -24.73 -15.95 1.38
CA SER A 988 -25.44 -17.18 1.75
C SER A 988 -25.08 -18.33 0.80
N THR A 989 -24.96 -18.05 -0.50
CA THR A 989 -24.59 -19.00 -1.54
C THR A 989 -23.21 -19.62 -1.26
N ALA A 990 -22.20 -18.80 -0.98
CA ALA A 990 -20.86 -19.30 -0.64
C ALA A 990 -20.87 -20.12 0.66
N GLY A 991 -21.61 -19.67 1.68
CA GLY A 991 -21.78 -20.39 2.95
C GLY A 991 -22.44 -21.76 2.79
N TRP A 992 -23.48 -21.86 1.96
CA TRP A 992 -24.16 -23.13 1.66
C TRP A 992 -23.26 -24.12 0.92
N VAL A 993 -22.51 -23.65 -0.07
CA VAL A 993 -21.54 -24.50 -0.78
C VAL A 993 -20.42 -24.94 0.16
N ALA A 994 -19.89 -24.03 0.97
CA ALA A 994 -18.87 -24.35 1.96
C ALA A 994 -19.35 -25.40 2.96
N ASN A 995 -20.60 -25.32 3.43
CA ASN A 995 -21.21 -26.30 4.31
C ASN A 995 -21.34 -27.68 3.62
N ALA A 996 -21.95 -27.71 2.43
CA ALA A 996 -22.19 -28.97 1.70
C ALA A 996 -20.90 -29.70 1.30
N LEU A 997 -19.80 -28.95 1.07
CA LEU A 997 -18.52 -29.50 0.63
C LEU A 997 -17.44 -29.49 1.72
N SER A 998 -17.76 -29.02 2.93
CA SER A 998 -16.82 -28.86 4.05
C SER A 998 -15.58 -28.01 3.72
N LEU A 999 -15.76 -26.90 3.00
CA LEU A 999 -14.69 -25.95 2.67
C LEU A 999 -14.53 -24.94 3.81
N LYS A 1000 -13.40 -24.97 4.52
CA LYS A 1000 -13.14 -24.16 5.74
C LYS A 1000 -12.02 -23.13 5.57
N GLY A 1001 -11.29 -23.19 4.47
CA GLY A 1001 -10.27 -22.21 4.12
C GLY A 1001 -10.89 -20.87 3.71
N VAL A 1002 -10.19 -20.15 2.82
CA VAL A 1002 -10.62 -18.85 2.26
C VAL A 1002 -12.10 -18.87 1.89
N ASN A 1003 -12.89 -17.89 2.36
CA ASN A 1003 -14.28 -17.73 1.97
C ASN A 1003 -14.61 -16.26 1.73
N MET A 1004 -14.89 -15.93 0.47
CA MET A 1004 -15.15 -14.57 0.01
C MET A 1004 -16.29 -14.56 -1.01
N THR A 1005 -17.16 -13.56 -0.92
CA THR A 1005 -18.18 -13.28 -1.95
C THR A 1005 -17.94 -11.90 -2.53
N LEU A 1006 -17.92 -11.82 -3.86
CA LEU A 1006 -17.65 -10.61 -4.62
C LEU A 1006 -18.82 -10.30 -5.55
N SER A 1007 -19.24 -9.04 -5.58
CA SER A 1007 -20.41 -8.61 -6.34
C SER A 1007 -20.19 -7.40 -7.25
N PRO A 1008 -19.28 -7.50 -8.24
CA PRO A 1008 -19.05 -6.43 -9.21
C PRO A 1008 -20.15 -6.32 -10.27
N GLY A 1009 -21.12 -7.24 -10.29
CA GLY A 1009 -22.16 -7.31 -11.31
C GLY A 1009 -21.86 -8.37 -12.36
N HIS A 1010 -22.09 -8.04 -13.63
CA HIS A 1010 -21.89 -8.99 -14.72
C HIS A 1010 -20.43 -9.48 -14.77
N HIS A 1011 -20.23 -10.74 -15.17
CA HIS A 1011 -18.92 -11.39 -15.23
C HIS A 1011 -18.22 -11.54 -13.87
N ALA A 1012 -18.96 -11.47 -12.76
CA ALA A 1012 -18.42 -11.63 -11.40
C ALA A 1012 -17.55 -12.89 -11.20
N GLY A 1013 -17.78 -13.95 -11.99
CA GLY A 1013 -16.95 -15.16 -11.98
C GLY A 1013 -15.47 -14.92 -12.34
N LEU A 1014 -15.14 -13.89 -13.12
CA LEU A 1014 -13.73 -13.53 -13.35
C LEU A 1014 -13.12 -12.87 -12.12
N GLN A 1015 -13.87 -12.04 -11.41
CA GLN A 1015 -13.37 -11.41 -10.18
C GLN A 1015 -13.17 -12.45 -9.06
N SER A 1016 -14.05 -13.45 -8.94
CA SER A 1016 -13.85 -14.55 -7.99
C SER A 1016 -12.62 -15.39 -8.31
N LEU A 1017 -12.35 -15.64 -9.60
CA LEU A 1017 -11.13 -16.30 -10.05
C LEU A 1017 -9.88 -15.48 -9.76
N SER A 1018 -9.90 -14.16 -10.03
CA SER A 1018 -8.77 -13.27 -9.76
C SER A 1018 -8.41 -13.21 -8.27
N TYR A 1019 -9.41 -13.11 -7.39
CA TYR A 1019 -9.16 -13.16 -5.94
C TYR A 1019 -8.60 -14.51 -5.49
N ALA A 1020 -9.15 -15.62 -6.01
CA ALA A 1020 -8.62 -16.96 -5.73
C ALA A 1020 -7.16 -17.11 -6.19
N PHE A 1021 -6.82 -16.57 -7.36
CA PHE A 1021 -5.46 -16.54 -7.91
C PHE A 1021 -4.48 -15.81 -6.98
N ASP A 1022 -4.81 -14.61 -6.50
CA ASP A 1022 -3.92 -13.86 -5.61
C ASP A 1022 -3.77 -14.53 -4.23
N MET A 1023 -4.85 -15.08 -3.66
CA MET A 1023 -4.79 -15.79 -2.38
C MET A 1023 -3.91 -17.04 -2.45
N LEU A 1024 -3.93 -17.77 -3.56
CA LEU A 1024 -3.06 -18.94 -3.79
C LEU A 1024 -1.61 -18.51 -4.07
N THR A 1025 -1.41 -17.42 -4.82
CA THR A 1025 -0.07 -16.88 -5.12
C THR A 1025 0.68 -16.47 -3.85
N GLU A 1026 -0.04 -15.91 -2.87
CA GLU A 1026 0.47 -15.56 -1.54
C GLU A 1026 0.47 -16.73 -0.54
N ARG A 1027 0.24 -17.97 -1.00
CA ARG A 1027 0.24 -19.20 -0.19
C ARG A 1027 -0.72 -19.18 1.01
N ARG A 1028 -1.86 -18.49 0.88
CA ARG A 1028 -2.89 -18.41 1.93
C ARG A 1028 -3.86 -19.60 1.92
N ALA A 1029 -3.82 -20.41 0.86
CA ALA A 1029 -4.54 -21.67 0.71
C ALA A 1029 -3.73 -22.63 -0.19
N LYS A 1030 -4.14 -23.90 -0.25
CA LYS A 1030 -3.61 -24.87 -1.24
C LYS A 1030 -4.56 -25.08 -2.42
N ALA A 1031 -5.86 -24.98 -2.19
CA ALA A 1031 -6.89 -25.09 -3.21
C ALA A 1031 -8.04 -24.10 -2.95
N ILE A 1032 -8.60 -23.52 -4.01
CA ILE A 1032 -9.78 -22.65 -3.92
C ILE A 1032 -10.73 -22.99 -5.06
N VAL A 1033 -12.02 -23.13 -4.75
CA VAL A 1033 -13.09 -23.19 -5.76
C VAL A 1033 -13.50 -21.76 -6.10
N ALA A 1034 -13.13 -21.28 -7.28
CA ALA A 1034 -13.65 -20.02 -7.83
C ALA A 1034 -14.96 -20.31 -8.56
N ALA A 1035 -16.07 -19.75 -8.10
CA ALA A 1035 -17.39 -20.02 -8.64
C ALA A 1035 -18.19 -18.74 -8.89
N ALA A 1036 -19.25 -18.87 -9.68
CA ALA A 1036 -20.29 -17.86 -9.86
C ALA A 1036 -21.62 -18.55 -10.13
N ALA A 1037 -22.73 -17.93 -9.75
CA ALA A 1037 -24.06 -18.49 -9.94
C ALA A 1037 -25.11 -17.38 -10.07
N ASP A 1038 -26.20 -17.68 -10.79
CA ASP A 1038 -27.38 -16.84 -10.91
C ASP A 1038 -28.64 -17.71 -10.92
N GLU A 1039 -29.74 -17.19 -10.42
CA GLU A 1039 -31.07 -17.79 -10.55
C GLU A 1039 -32.04 -16.81 -11.21
N VAL A 1040 -32.96 -17.33 -12.02
CA VAL A 1040 -34.02 -16.54 -12.63
C VAL A 1040 -35.27 -16.71 -11.80
N TYR A 1041 -35.63 -15.67 -11.05
CA TYR A 1041 -36.81 -15.63 -10.21
C TYR A 1041 -37.83 -14.57 -10.68
N PRO A 1042 -39.11 -14.70 -10.28
CA PRO A 1042 -40.20 -13.92 -10.88
C PRO A 1042 -39.99 -12.40 -10.82
N GLN A 1043 -39.60 -11.86 -9.67
CA GLN A 1043 -39.53 -10.40 -9.49
C GLN A 1043 -38.46 -9.75 -10.38
N THR A 1044 -37.22 -10.29 -10.41
CA THR A 1044 -36.17 -9.75 -11.30
C THR A 1044 -36.55 -9.88 -12.77
N PHE A 1045 -37.15 -11.00 -13.17
CA PHE A 1045 -37.61 -11.18 -14.55
C PHE A 1045 -38.67 -10.15 -14.93
N TYR A 1046 -39.66 -9.93 -14.06
CA TYR A 1046 -40.69 -8.90 -14.24
C TYR A 1046 -40.09 -7.50 -14.34
N ASN A 1047 -39.16 -7.16 -13.44
CA ASN A 1047 -38.51 -5.86 -13.42
C ASN A 1047 -37.72 -5.60 -14.70
N TYR A 1048 -36.94 -6.57 -15.16
CA TYR A 1048 -36.18 -6.46 -16.41
C TYR A 1048 -37.11 -6.34 -17.62
N ASP A 1049 -38.23 -7.07 -17.68
CA ASP A 1049 -39.23 -6.93 -18.74
C ASP A 1049 -39.90 -5.54 -18.72
N LEU A 1050 -40.18 -5.03 -17.52
CA LEU A 1050 -40.82 -3.72 -17.31
C LEU A 1050 -39.94 -2.55 -17.80
N ILE A 1051 -38.65 -2.58 -17.48
CA ILE A 1051 -37.68 -1.54 -17.90
C ILE A 1051 -37.10 -1.80 -19.30
N GLY A 1052 -37.46 -2.92 -19.94
CA GLY A 1052 -37.10 -3.22 -21.33
C GLY A 1052 -35.70 -3.80 -21.52
N PHE A 1053 -35.17 -4.48 -20.51
CA PHE A 1053 -33.87 -5.19 -20.53
C PHE A 1053 -33.96 -6.61 -21.10
N LEU A 1054 -35.16 -7.12 -21.38
CA LEU A 1054 -35.37 -8.42 -22.01
C LEU A 1054 -35.77 -8.27 -23.49
N TYR A 1055 -35.35 -9.23 -24.32
CA TYR A 1055 -35.91 -9.37 -25.67
C TYR A 1055 -37.34 -9.93 -25.62
N SER A 1056 -38.13 -9.58 -26.63
CA SER A 1056 -39.46 -10.15 -26.88
C SER A 1056 -39.60 -10.54 -28.36
N ASP A 1057 -40.68 -11.27 -28.68
CA ASP A 1057 -41.06 -11.63 -30.04
C ASP A 1057 -40.02 -12.51 -30.76
N GLN A 1058 -39.86 -12.35 -32.08
CA GLN A 1058 -38.94 -13.16 -32.88
C GLN A 1058 -37.47 -13.00 -32.46
N LYS A 1059 -37.08 -11.82 -31.95
CA LYS A 1059 -35.72 -11.55 -31.46
C LYS A 1059 -35.37 -12.35 -30.21
N GLU A 1060 -36.38 -12.71 -29.42
CA GLU A 1060 -36.21 -13.54 -28.23
C GLU A 1060 -36.06 -15.02 -28.59
N SER A 1061 -36.86 -15.52 -29.55
CA SER A 1061 -36.81 -16.92 -29.98
C SER A 1061 -35.60 -17.26 -30.85
N ASP A 1062 -35.00 -16.26 -31.50
CA ASP A 1062 -33.76 -16.36 -32.24
C ASP A 1062 -32.66 -15.54 -31.56
N TYR A 1063 -32.26 -15.94 -30.34
CA TYR A 1063 -31.27 -15.20 -29.56
C TYR A 1063 -29.86 -15.30 -30.16
N HIS A 1064 -29.38 -14.18 -30.72
CA HIS A 1064 -28.05 -13.98 -31.29
C HIS A 1064 -27.58 -12.53 -31.03
N LEU A 1065 -26.45 -12.11 -31.59
CA LEU A 1065 -25.95 -10.74 -31.43
C LEU A 1065 -26.77 -9.74 -32.25
N ILE A 1066 -27.51 -8.85 -31.58
CA ILE A 1066 -28.29 -7.78 -32.19
C ILE A 1066 -27.66 -6.42 -31.82
N PRO A 1067 -26.78 -5.85 -32.67
CA PRO A 1067 -25.89 -4.74 -32.31
C PRO A 1067 -26.59 -3.41 -32.00
N ASP A 1068 -27.79 -3.19 -32.54
CA ASP A 1068 -28.49 -1.90 -32.43
C ASP A 1068 -29.40 -1.78 -31.20
N GLU A 1069 -29.51 -2.84 -30.40
CA GLU A 1069 -30.41 -2.86 -29.23
C GLU A 1069 -29.61 -2.59 -27.94
N PRO A 1070 -29.98 -1.57 -27.15
CA PRO A 1070 -29.31 -1.28 -25.89
C PRO A 1070 -29.79 -2.22 -24.78
N ARG A 1071 -28.87 -2.79 -24.01
CA ARG A 1071 -29.06 -3.60 -22.78
C ARG A 1071 -29.97 -4.84 -22.85
N ARG A 1072 -30.73 -5.06 -23.93
CA ARG A 1072 -31.63 -6.20 -24.09
C ARG A 1072 -30.87 -7.53 -24.11
N LYS A 1073 -31.45 -8.58 -23.53
CA LYS A 1073 -30.84 -9.91 -23.43
C LYS A 1073 -31.90 -10.98 -23.20
N VAL A 1074 -31.55 -12.23 -23.47
CA VAL A 1074 -32.28 -13.39 -22.94
C VAL A 1074 -31.49 -13.90 -21.75
N ILE A 1075 -32.04 -13.79 -20.55
CA ILE A 1075 -31.34 -14.19 -19.33
C ILE A 1075 -31.40 -15.70 -19.11
N GLY A 1076 -30.41 -16.22 -18.39
CA GLY A 1076 -30.34 -17.62 -18.00
C GLY A 1076 -29.96 -17.77 -16.53
N GLU A 1077 -30.28 -18.91 -15.96
CA GLU A 1077 -29.81 -19.34 -14.65
C GLU A 1077 -28.80 -20.49 -14.77
N GLY A 1078 -28.00 -20.64 -13.72
CA GLY A 1078 -26.97 -21.68 -13.66
C GLY A 1078 -25.79 -21.28 -12.81
N SER A 1079 -24.71 -22.05 -12.93
CA SER A 1079 -23.46 -21.80 -12.21
C SER A 1079 -22.27 -22.39 -12.96
N ALA A 1080 -21.10 -21.81 -12.74
CA ALA A 1080 -19.83 -22.38 -13.14
C ALA A 1080 -18.85 -22.33 -11.97
N ALA A 1081 -17.98 -23.33 -11.89
CA ALA A 1081 -16.95 -23.40 -10.87
C ALA A 1081 -15.64 -23.96 -11.46
N LEU A 1082 -14.51 -23.37 -11.06
CA LEU A 1082 -13.16 -23.82 -11.38
C LEU A 1082 -12.40 -24.12 -10.08
N VAL A 1083 -11.66 -25.23 -10.05
CA VAL A 1083 -10.75 -25.56 -8.95
C VAL A 1083 -9.37 -25.02 -9.29
N LEU A 1084 -8.87 -24.10 -8.47
CA LEU A 1084 -7.52 -23.57 -8.57
C LEU A 1084 -6.64 -24.18 -7.47
N GLU A 1085 -5.42 -24.58 -7.82
CA GLU A 1085 -4.44 -25.20 -6.92
C GLU A 1085 -3.06 -24.57 -7.11
N THR A 1086 -2.25 -24.54 -6.04
CA THR A 1086 -0.83 -24.16 -6.14
C THR A 1086 -0.01 -25.22 -6.87
N LEU A 1087 1.15 -24.85 -7.44
CA LEU A 1087 2.08 -25.82 -8.04
C LEU A 1087 2.46 -26.94 -7.07
N GLU A 1088 2.68 -26.58 -5.79
CA GLU A 1088 2.95 -27.52 -4.71
C GLU A 1088 1.83 -28.57 -4.60
N SER A 1089 0.57 -28.15 -4.52
CA SER A 1089 -0.59 -29.06 -4.44
C SER A 1089 -0.72 -29.95 -5.67
N VAL A 1090 -0.53 -29.37 -6.87
CA VAL A 1090 -0.57 -30.12 -8.14
C VAL A 1090 0.52 -31.19 -8.19
N LYS A 1091 1.76 -30.85 -7.82
CA LYS A 1091 2.90 -31.79 -7.79
C LYS A 1091 2.68 -32.89 -6.75
N GLU A 1092 2.19 -32.55 -5.56
CA GLU A 1092 1.87 -33.51 -4.49
C GLU A 1092 0.79 -34.52 -4.92
N ARG A 1093 -0.21 -34.08 -5.69
CA ARG A 1093 -1.36 -34.89 -6.10
C ARG A 1093 -1.19 -35.62 -7.43
N GLY A 1094 -0.28 -35.16 -8.30
CA GLY A 1094 -0.04 -35.77 -9.62
C GLY A 1094 -1.26 -35.73 -10.54
N VAL A 1095 -2.04 -34.64 -10.50
CA VAL A 1095 -3.30 -34.49 -11.25
C VAL A 1095 -3.10 -33.76 -12.58
N PRO A 1096 -3.91 -34.06 -13.61
CA PRO A 1096 -3.88 -33.31 -14.86
C PRO A 1096 -4.29 -31.85 -14.63
N VAL A 1097 -3.60 -30.95 -15.32
CA VAL A 1097 -3.82 -29.50 -15.28
C VAL A 1097 -4.62 -29.11 -16.52
N LEU A 1098 -5.69 -28.33 -16.33
CA LEU A 1098 -6.47 -27.76 -17.42
C LEU A 1098 -5.77 -26.52 -18.02
N ALA A 1099 -5.27 -25.63 -17.16
CA ALA A 1099 -4.49 -24.45 -17.55
C ALA A 1099 -3.72 -23.86 -16.35
N GLU A 1100 -2.73 -23.01 -16.64
CA GLU A 1100 -2.08 -22.12 -15.67
C GLU A 1100 -2.69 -20.71 -15.77
N VAL A 1101 -3.01 -20.08 -14.64
CA VAL A 1101 -3.42 -18.67 -14.61
C VAL A 1101 -2.17 -17.81 -14.60
N LEU A 1102 -2.00 -16.93 -15.60
CA LEU A 1102 -0.79 -16.10 -15.74
C LEU A 1102 -0.99 -14.67 -15.22
N GLY A 1103 -2.17 -14.11 -15.41
CA GLY A 1103 -2.47 -12.74 -14.97
C GLY A 1103 -3.87 -12.30 -15.37
N TYR A 1104 -4.38 -11.31 -14.64
CA TYR A 1104 -5.69 -10.71 -14.89
C TYR A 1104 -5.59 -9.18 -14.89
N GLY A 1105 -6.54 -8.53 -15.53
CA GLY A 1105 -6.69 -7.09 -15.55
C GLY A 1105 -8.14 -6.68 -15.43
N MET A 1106 -8.33 -5.50 -14.85
CA MET A 1106 -9.63 -4.94 -14.53
C MET A 1106 -9.59 -3.44 -14.80
N SER A 1107 -10.76 -2.87 -15.10
CA SER A 1107 -10.92 -1.42 -15.18
C SER A 1107 -12.39 -1.05 -15.07
N MET A 1108 -12.64 0.24 -14.85
CA MET A 1108 -13.96 0.83 -14.78
C MET A 1108 -14.11 1.96 -15.81
N ASP A 1109 -15.22 1.99 -16.52
CA ASP A 1109 -15.60 3.11 -17.38
C ASP A 1109 -16.33 4.21 -16.60
N LEU A 1110 -16.13 5.46 -17.03
CA LEU A 1110 -16.65 6.67 -16.39
C LEU A 1110 -17.61 7.41 -17.32
N ASP A 1111 -18.80 6.83 -17.58
CA ASP A 1111 -19.81 7.43 -18.46
C ASP A 1111 -21.04 7.95 -17.71
N GLY A 1112 -20.96 8.13 -16.39
CA GLY A 1112 -22.10 8.52 -15.54
C GLY A 1112 -22.88 7.32 -14.99
N PHE A 1113 -23.66 7.56 -13.95
CA PHE A 1113 -24.29 6.49 -13.16
C PHE A 1113 -25.37 5.71 -13.95
N GLU A 1114 -26.23 6.41 -14.69
CA GLU A 1114 -27.39 5.80 -15.38
C GLU A 1114 -27.06 5.31 -16.80
N ASN A 1115 -25.96 5.78 -17.40
CA ASN A 1115 -25.66 5.51 -18.81
C ASN A 1115 -25.09 4.11 -19.04
N GLN A 1116 -25.33 3.56 -20.24
CA GLN A 1116 -24.66 2.36 -20.72
C GLN A 1116 -23.23 2.70 -21.19
N CYS A 1117 -22.24 1.93 -20.73
CA CYS A 1117 -20.83 2.14 -21.06
C CYS A 1117 -20.38 1.37 -22.31
N ILE A 1118 -20.50 1.99 -23.48
CA ILE A 1118 -20.18 1.38 -24.80
C ILE A 1118 -18.76 1.67 -25.32
N GLY A 1119 -18.04 2.63 -24.72
CA GLY A 1119 -16.67 2.96 -25.11
C GLY A 1119 -15.70 1.81 -24.83
N LYS A 1120 -14.71 1.58 -25.71
CA LYS A 1120 -13.79 0.42 -25.62
C LYS A 1120 -12.57 0.63 -24.72
N ASP A 1121 -12.23 1.86 -24.39
CA ASP A 1121 -10.94 2.21 -23.78
C ASP A 1121 -10.74 1.52 -22.42
N GLY A 1122 -11.77 1.39 -21.60
CA GLY A 1122 -11.67 0.62 -20.36
C GLY A 1122 -11.33 -0.84 -20.60
N LEU A 1123 -12.00 -1.50 -21.54
CA LEU A 1123 -11.71 -2.90 -21.86
C LEU A 1123 -10.30 -3.08 -22.43
N VAL A 1124 -9.83 -2.16 -23.28
CA VAL A 1124 -8.44 -2.14 -23.76
C VAL A 1124 -7.46 -2.06 -22.59
N ARG A 1125 -7.67 -1.13 -21.64
CA ARG A 1125 -6.84 -1.03 -20.42
C ARG A 1125 -6.83 -2.34 -19.62
N ALA A 1126 -7.99 -2.98 -19.45
CA ALA A 1126 -8.08 -4.25 -18.72
C ALA A 1126 -7.25 -5.34 -19.43
N ILE A 1127 -7.29 -5.43 -20.76
CA ILE A 1127 -6.47 -6.36 -21.55
C ILE A 1127 -4.98 -6.05 -21.39
N GLU A 1128 -4.56 -4.78 -21.50
CA GLU A 1128 -3.18 -4.35 -21.32
C GLU A 1128 -2.64 -4.71 -19.92
N ILE A 1129 -3.43 -4.51 -18.87
CA ILE A 1129 -3.07 -4.89 -17.50
C ILE A 1129 -2.88 -6.41 -17.39
N ALA A 1130 -3.79 -7.21 -17.98
CA ALA A 1130 -3.70 -8.67 -17.95
C ALA A 1130 -2.45 -9.18 -18.69
N LEU A 1131 -2.13 -8.61 -19.85
CA LEU A 1131 -0.93 -8.91 -20.64
C LEU A 1131 0.34 -8.53 -19.89
N LYS A 1132 0.39 -7.31 -19.32
CA LYS A 1132 1.53 -6.84 -18.52
C LYS A 1132 1.78 -7.74 -17.31
N ARG A 1133 0.73 -8.13 -16.58
CA ARG A 1133 0.84 -8.99 -15.39
C ARG A 1133 1.19 -10.44 -15.75
N SER A 1134 0.80 -10.92 -16.93
CA SER A 1134 1.15 -12.27 -17.41
C SER A 1134 2.51 -12.35 -18.10
N GLY A 1135 3.08 -11.22 -18.53
CA GLY A 1135 4.32 -11.18 -19.31
C GLY A 1135 4.16 -11.69 -20.73
N ILE A 1136 2.94 -11.69 -21.27
CA ILE A 1136 2.59 -12.20 -22.60
C ILE A 1136 2.30 -11.05 -23.55
N ASP A 1137 2.79 -11.12 -24.79
CA ASP A 1137 2.43 -10.16 -25.84
C ASP A 1137 1.10 -10.54 -26.49
N ILE A 1138 0.30 -9.55 -26.90
CA ILE A 1138 -1.01 -9.80 -27.50
C ILE A 1138 -0.93 -10.65 -28.78
N SER A 1139 0.18 -10.56 -29.53
CA SER A 1139 0.40 -11.37 -30.74
C SER A 1139 0.52 -12.87 -30.44
N GLU A 1140 0.80 -13.26 -29.19
CA GLU A 1140 0.88 -14.64 -28.74
C GLU A 1140 -0.49 -15.25 -28.37
N ILE A 1141 -1.55 -14.45 -28.28
CA ILE A 1141 -2.90 -14.94 -27.92
C ILE A 1141 -3.50 -15.77 -29.05
N ASP A 1142 -3.76 -17.06 -28.82
CA ASP A 1142 -4.23 -17.98 -29.86
C ASP A 1142 -5.76 -18.02 -30.01
N MET A 1143 -6.48 -17.67 -28.94
CA MET A 1143 -7.93 -17.74 -28.87
C MET A 1143 -8.48 -16.74 -27.85
N ALA A 1144 -9.70 -16.24 -28.10
CA ALA A 1144 -10.46 -15.48 -27.12
C ALA A 1144 -11.68 -16.26 -26.59
N VAL A 1145 -11.93 -16.16 -25.28
CA VAL A 1145 -13.16 -16.61 -24.63
C VAL A 1145 -13.92 -15.38 -24.15
N TRP A 1146 -15.21 -15.32 -24.45
CA TRP A 1146 -16.05 -14.17 -24.13
C TRP A 1146 -17.46 -14.62 -23.73
N ALA A 1147 -18.26 -13.69 -23.20
CA ALA A 1147 -19.64 -13.92 -22.79
C ALA A 1147 -20.54 -12.80 -23.32
N PRO A 1148 -20.95 -12.88 -24.59
CA PRO A 1148 -21.78 -11.85 -25.21
C PRO A 1148 -23.17 -11.80 -24.58
N GLN A 1149 -23.69 -10.57 -24.39
CA GLN A 1149 -25.05 -10.30 -23.90
C GLN A 1149 -26.12 -10.37 -25.00
N GLY A 1150 -25.71 -10.43 -26.27
CA GLY A 1150 -26.56 -10.40 -27.45
C GLY A 1150 -26.98 -9.00 -27.89
N ASN A 1151 -26.28 -7.95 -27.43
CA ASN A 1151 -26.71 -6.55 -27.61
C ASN A 1151 -25.55 -5.61 -27.95
N ALA A 1152 -25.82 -4.30 -28.02
CA ALA A 1152 -24.83 -3.27 -28.36
C ALA A 1152 -23.53 -3.33 -27.53
N GLN A 1153 -23.57 -3.88 -26.31
CA GLN A 1153 -22.39 -4.04 -25.46
C GLN A 1153 -21.32 -4.94 -26.08
N ASP A 1154 -21.71 -5.91 -26.90
CA ASP A 1154 -20.77 -6.89 -27.45
C ASP A 1154 -19.91 -6.28 -28.56
N LEU A 1155 -20.39 -5.21 -29.21
CA LEU A 1155 -19.59 -4.43 -30.17
C LEU A 1155 -18.35 -3.81 -29.52
N LYS A 1156 -18.44 -3.45 -28.23
CA LYS A 1156 -17.28 -2.97 -27.47
C LYS A 1156 -16.18 -4.02 -27.39
N VAL A 1157 -16.57 -5.28 -27.13
CA VAL A 1157 -15.63 -6.41 -27.06
C VAL A 1157 -14.99 -6.65 -28.42
N LEU A 1158 -15.79 -6.71 -29.48
CA LEU A 1158 -15.28 -6.90 -30.83
C LEU A 1158 -14.35 -5.75 -31.26
N SER A 1159 -14.73 -4.49 -30.99
CA SER A 1159 -13.92 -3.31 -31.36
C SER A 1159 -12.62 -3.20 -30.56
N ALA A 1160 -12.61 -3.61 -29.29
CA ALA A 1160 -11.39 -3.69 -28.49
C ALA A 1160 -10.41 -4.69 -29.11
N LEU A 1161 -10.87 -5.93 -29.35
CA LEU A 1161 -10.04 -6.98 -29.95
C LEU A 1161 -9.55 -6.61 -31.35
N GLU A 1162 -10.43 -6.09 -32.21
CA GLU A 1162 -10.07 -5.61 -33.55
C GLU A 1162 -8.95 -4.57 -33.49
N SER A 1163 -9.05 -3.59 -32.58
CA SER A 1163 -8.04 -2.54 -32.48
C SER A 1163 -6.69 -2.99 -31.92
N MET A 1164 -6.66 -4.06 -31.13
CA MET A 1164 -5.43 -4.53 -30.51
C MET A 1164 -4.76 -5.68 -31.28
N MET A 1165 -5.51 -6.49 -32.02
CA MET A 1165 -5.00 -7.72 -32.65
C MET A 1165 -4.50 -7.54 -34.09
N GLY A 1166 -4.76 -6.38 -34.72
CA GLY A 1166 -4.33 -6.11 -36.10
C GLY A 1166 -4.81 -7.20 -37.06
N ASP A 1167 -3.92 -7.71 -37.92
CA ASP A 1167 -4.25 -8.74 -38.91
C ASP A 1167 -4.76 -10.06 -38.29
N LYS A 1168 -4.33 -10.40 -37.06
CA LYS A 1168 -4.73 -11.63 -36.36
C LYS A 1168 -6.22 -11.62 -36.00
N TRP A 1169 -6.84 -10.45 -35.89
CA TRP A 1169 -8.27 -10.31 -35.62
C TRP A 1169 -9.15 -11.12 -36.59
N ASN A 1170 -8.79 -11.12 -37.87
CA ASN A 1170 -9.58 -11.75 -38.93
C ASN A 1170 -9.68 -13.27 -38.80
N THR A 1171 -8.71 -13.89 -38.11
CA THR A 1171 -8.60 -15.34 -37.96
C THR A 1171 -8.72 -15.82 -36.53
N LEU A 1172 -8.70 -14.92 -35.53
CA LEU A 1172 -8.75 -15.27 -34.11
C LEU A 1172 -10.01 -16.06 -33.75
N PRO A 1173 -9.90 -17.32 -33.33
CA PRO A 1173 -11.07 -18.10 -32.92
C PRO A 1173 -11.64 -17.58 -31.60
N MET A 1174 -12.97 -17.65 -31.49
CA MET A 1174 -13.71 -17.19 -30.31
C MET A 1174 -14.70 -18.25 -29.85
N ALA A 1175 -14.91 -18.36 -28.54
CA ALA A 1175 -15.89 -19.26 -27.96
C ALA A 1175 -16.73 -18.60 -26.87
N ALA A 1176 -18.04 -18.86 -26.92
CA ALA A 1176 -19.03 -18.42 -25.95
C ALA A 1176 -20.12 -19.49 -25.81
N THR A 1177 -20.81 -19.50 -24.67
CA THR A 1177 -21.96 -20.39 -24.43
C THR A 1177 -23.29 -19.66 -24.32
N THR A 1178 -23.28 -18.33 -24.22
CA THR A 1178 -24.45 -17.51 -23.84
C THR A 1178 -25.64 -17.67 -24.77
N PHE A 1179 -25.41 -17.75 -26.09
CA PHE A 1179 -26.48 -17.96 -27.07
C PHE A 1179 -27.14 -19.33 -26.99
N ASN A 1180 -26.47 -20.33 -26.40
CA ASN A 1180 -27.07 -21.65 -26.17
C ASN A 1180 -27.76 -21.73 -24.81
N THR A 1181 -27.23 -21.03 -23.79
CA THR A 1181 -27.68 -21.18 -22.41
C THR A 1181 -28.65 -20.10 -21.95
N GLY A 1182 -28.74 -18.96 -22.64
CA GLY A 1182 -29.13 -17.68 -22.06
C GLY A 1182 -27.96 -17.02 -21.32
N TYR A 1183 -28.03 -15.71 -21.11
CA TYR A 1183 -27.02 -14.93 -20.40
C TYR A 1183 -27.15 -15.11 -18.88
N ILE A 1184 -26.30 -15.96 -18.32
CA ILE A 1184 -26.12 -16.19 -16.87
C ILE A 1184 -25.18 -15.08 -16.35
N GLU A 1185 -25.74 -14.01 -15.79
CA GLU A 1185 -25.06 -12.70 -15.65
C GLU A 1185 -23.69 -12.75 -14.94
N SER A 1186 -23.57 -13.50 -13.85
CA SER A 1186 -22.34 -13.71 -13.10
C SER A 1186 -21.44 -14.76 -13.73
N ALA A 1187 -22.03 -15.85 -14.24
CA ALA A 1187 -21.33 -17.10 -14.50
C ALA A 1187 -20.99 -17.36 -15.98
N SER A 1188 -21.60 -16.67 -16.94
CA SER A 1188 -21.48 -16.98 -18.38
C SER A 1188 -20.03 -17.05 -18.88
N ILE A 1189 -19.19 -16.13 -18.43
CA ILE A 1189 -17.78 -16.08 -18.83
C ILE A 1189 -16.96 -17.22 -18.22
N LEU A 1190 -17.22 -17.55 -16.94
CA LEU A 1190 -16.58 -18.65 -16.23
C LEU A 1190 -17.06 -20.00 -16.76
N HIS A 1191 -18.34 -20.09 -17.14
CA HIS A 1191 -18.96 -21.22 -17.80
C HIS A 1191 -18.31 -21.49 -19.17
N SER A 1192 -18.15 -20.44 -19.99
CA SER A 1192 -17.49 -20.54 -21.28
C SER A 1192 -16.03 -20.96 -21.14
N LEU A 1193 -15.27 -20.33 -20.24
CA LEU A 1193 -13.87 -20.69 -19.97
C LEU A 1193 -13.74 -22.13 -19.48
N GLY A 1194 -14.57 -22.53 -18.49
CA GLY A 1194 -14.53 -23.87 -17.93
C GLY A 1194 -14.81 -24.95 -18.96
N LEU A 1195 -15.80 -24.76 -19.84
CA LEU A 1195 -16.12 -25.73 -20.89
C LEU A 1195 -15.08 -25.75 -22.02
N VAL A 1196 -14.47 -24.62 -22.37
CA VAL A 1196 -13.33 -24.58 -23.30
C VAL A 1196 -12.16 -25.40 -22.73
N LEU A 1197 -11.75 -25.10 -21.50
CA LEU A 1197 -10.65 -25.81 -20.84
C LEU A 1197 -10.95 -27.30 -20.67
N TYR A 1198 -12.18 -27.64 -20.28
CA TYR A 1198 -12.63 -29.03 -20.14
C TYR A 1198 -12.60 -29.77 -21.50
N SER A 1199 -13.13 -29.16 -22.57
CA SER A 1199 -13.13 -29.77 -23.91
C SER A 1199 -11.71 -30.02 -24.43
N LEU A 1200 -10.85 -29.02 -24.29
CA LEU A 1200 -9.46 -29.08 -24.75
C LEU A 1200 -8.67 -30.18 -24.00
N ASN A 1201 -8.88 -30.31 -22.69
CA ASN A 1201 -8.26 -31.37 -21.89
C ASN A 1201 -8.72 -32.79 -22.30
N GLN A 1202 -9.94 -32.93 -22.86
CA GLN A 1202 -10.44 -34.19 -23.42
C GLN A 1202 -9.96 -34.46 -24.85
N GLY A 1203 -9.11 -33.59 -25.43
CA GLY A 1203 -8.70 -33.67 -26.84
C GLY A 1203 -9.87 -33.53 -27.82
N SER A 1204 -10.95 -32.88 -27.40
CA SER A 1204 -12.17 -32.70 -28.19
C SER A 1204 -12.18 -31.35 -28.92
N PRO A 1205 -12.68 -31.28 -30.17
CA PRO A 1205 -12.89 -30.00 -30.85
C PRO A 1205 -13.93 -29.17 -30.09
N LEU A 1206 -13.75 -27.85 -30.13
CA LEU A 1206 -14.71 -26.89 -29.58
C LEU A 1206 -15.98 -26.83 -30.43
N TRP A 1207 -17.07 -26.32 -29.84
CA TRP A 1207 -18.33 -26.11 -30.54
C TRP A 1207 -18.29 -24.87 -31.42
N ILE A 1208 -19.20 -24.80 -32.40
CA ILE A 1208 -19.39 -23.62 -33.24
C ILE A 1208 -20.23 -22.60 -32.44
N GLN A 1209 -19.78 -21.35 -32.42
CA GLN A 1209 -20.53 -20.27 -31.79
C GLN A 1209 -21.72 -19.83 -32.66
N ARG A 1210 -22.73 -19.21 -32.02
CA ARG A 1210 -23.97 -18.77 -32.65
C ARG A 1210 -24.16 -17.27 -32.54
N THR A 1211 -23.21 -16.50 -33.05
CA THR A 1211 -23.30 -15.04 -32.97
C THR A 1211 -24.34 -14.48 -33.94
N GLY A 1212 -24.70 -15.22 -34.99
CA GLY A 1212 -25.51 -14.71 -36.10
C GLY A 1212 -24.71 -13.87 -37.09
N ILE A 1213 -23.38 -13.83 -36.92
CA ILE A 1213 -22.44 -13.11 -37.77
C ILE A 1213 -21.56 -14.12 -38.50
N ASP A 1214 -21.77 -14.27 -39.81
CA ASP A 1214 -21.13 -15.31 -40.63
C ASP A 1214 -19.60 -15.36 -40.50
N TYR A 1215 -18.90 -14.20 -40.46
CA TYR A 1215 -17.44 -14.17 -40.38
C TYR A 1215 -16.89 -14.56 -39.00
N LEU A 1216 -17.71 -14.47 -37.94
CA LEU A 1216 -17.36 -14.94 -36.60
C LEU A 1216 -17.68 -16.43 -36.46
N ASP A 1217 -18.85 -16.85 -36.94
CA ASP A 1217 -19.35 -18.22 -36.81
C ASP A 1217 -18.62 -19.20 -37.75
N SER A 1218 -18.01 -18.71 -38.84
CA SER A 1218 -17.20 -19.51 -39.79
C SER A 1218 -15.73 -19.71 -39.40
N ARG A 1219 -15.24 -19.10 -38.31
CA ARG A 1219 -13.85 -19.25 -37.88
C ARG A 1219 -13.58 -20.67 -37.39
N THR A 1220 -12.49 -21.27 -37.86
CA THR A 1220 -12.12 -22.64 -37.47
C THR A 1220 -11.64 -22.65 -36.01
N PRO A 1221 -12.21 -23.50 -35.13
CA PRO A 1221 -11.75 -23.60 -33.76
C PRO A 1221 -10.28 -24.04 -33.65
N VAL A 1222 -9.54 -23.50 -32.68
CA VAL A 1222 -8.18 -23.98 -32.37
C VAL A 1222 -8.27 -25.27 -31.57
N ASN A 1223 -7.56 -26.32 -32.03
CA ASN A 1223 -7.53 -27.61 -31.34
C ASN A 1223 -6.58 -27.62 -30.13
N ASP A 1224 -5.52 -26.80 -30.15
CA ASP A 1224 -4.51 -26.75 -29.09
C ASP A 1224 -3.95 -25.33 -28.85
N PRO A 1225 -4.79 -24.36 -28.40
CA PRO A 1225 -4.32 -23.00 -28.13
C PRO A 1225 -3.33 -23.02 -26.95
N ARG A 1226 -2.20 -22.31 -27.05
CA ARG A 1226 -1.21 -22.17 -25.97
C ARG A 1226 -1.58 -21.06 -25.00
N PHE A 1227 -2.07 -19.93 -25.51
CA PHE A 1227 -2.52 -18.80 -24.68
C PHE A 1227 -3.96 -18.42 -25.03
N ILE A 1228 -4.80 -18.32 -23.99
CA ILE A 1228 -6.21 -17.99 -24.12
C ILE A 1228 -6.47 -16.68 -23.36
N LEU A 1229 -7.03 -15.70 -24.07
CA LEU A 1229 -7.52 -14.44 -23.49
C LEU A 1229 -9.01 -14.57 -23.19
N THR A 1230 -9.38 -14.52 -21.91
CA THR A 1230 -10.78 -14.49 -21.48
C THR A 1230 -11.15 -13.07 -21.11
N LEU A 1231 -12.21 -12.52 -21.69
CA LEU A 1231 -12.60 -11.13 -21.44
C LEU A 1231 -14.12 -10.92 -21.39
N GLY A 1232 -14.53 -9.89 -20.66
CA GLY A 1232 -15.93 -9.52 -20.51
C GLY A 1232 -16.07 -8.03 -20.22
N SER A 1233 -17.18 -7.46 -20.68
CA SER A 1233 -17.58 -6.10 -20.35
C SER A 1233 -19.05 -6.06 -19.97
N SER A 1234 -19.35 -5.25 -18.97
CA SER A 1234 -20.73 -4.97 -18.55
C SER A 1234 -21.19 -3.63 -19.13
N ASP A 1235 -22.50 -3.51 -19.32
CA ASP A 1235 -23.18 -2.25 -19.64
C ASP A 1235 -23.02 -1.18 -18.53
N LEU A 1236 -22.52 -1.59 -17.37
CA LEU A 1236 -22.28 -0.76 -16.20
C LEU A 1236 -20.86 -0.17 -16.14
N GLY A 1237 -19.97 -0.60 -17.03
CA GLY A 1237 -18.59 -0.10 -17.11
C GLY A 1237 -17.53 -0.98 -16.46
N TYR A 1238 -17.91 -2.10 -15.83
CA TYR A 1238 -16.92 -3.10 -15.36
C TYR A 1238 -16.34 -3.86 -16.54
N ASN A 1239 -15.01 -3.86 -16.66
CA ASN A 1239 -14.27 -4.59 -17.68
C ASN A 1239 -13.28 -5.56 -17.05
N PHE A 1240 -13.16 -6.74 -17.64
CA PHE A 1240 -12.32 -7.83 -17.15
C PHE A 1240 -11.53 -8.46 -18.29
N ALA A 1241 -10.29 -8.84 -18.01
CA ALA A 1241 -9.47 -9.67 -18.87
C ALA A 1241 -8.64 -10.65 -18.02
N LEU A 1242 -8.40 -11.85 -18.54
CA LEU A 1242 -7.64 -12.92 -17.91
C LEU A 1242 -6.83 -13.64 -18.98
N VAL A 1243 -5.55 -13.89 -18.71
CA VAL A 1243 -4.67 -14.69 -19.57
C VAL A 1243 -4.38 -16.01 -18.87
N VAL A 1244 -4.71 -17.11 -19.55
CA VAL A 1244 -4.37 -18.47 -19.12
C VAL A 1244 -3.51 -19.18 -20.15
N SER A 1245 -2.67 -20.10 -19.70
CA SER A 1245 -1.79 -20.90 -20.56
C SER A 1245 -2.12 -22.38 -20.53
N ARG A 1246 -2.15 -23.00 -21.71
CA ARG A 1246 -2.33 -24.44 -21.95
C ARG A 1246 -0.98 -25.03 -22.36
N GLY A 1247 -0.50 -26.01 -21.59
CA GLY A 1247 0.76 -26.72 -21.82
C GLY A 1247 1.20 -27.49 -20.57
N ASN A 1248 2.09 -28.49 -20.71
CA ASN A 1248 2.64 -29.30 -19.61
C ASN A 1248 3.60 -28.50 -18.71
N GLY A 1249 3.17 -27.33 -18.23
CA GLY A 1249 3.94 -26.30 -17.54
C GLY A 1249 4.51 -26.69 -16.17
N LEU A 1250 4.71 -27.97 -15.86
CA LEU A 1250 5.42 -28.39 -14.66
C LEU A 1250 6.94 -28.17 -14.73
N GLY A 1251 7.47 -27.79 -15.91
CA GLY A 1251 8.88 -27.37 -16.06
C GLY A 1251 9.15 -26.00 -15.42
N ASP A 1252 10.43 -25.75 -15.10
CA ASP A 1252 10.89 -24.48 -14.52
C ASP A 1252 10.75 -23.37 -15.57
N ARG A 1253 9.99 -22.32 -15.24
CA ARG A 1253 9.87 -21.06 -16.01
C ARG A 1253 10.78 -20.01 -15.40
#